data_AF-A0A1D2YT48-F1
#
_entry.id   AF-A0A1D2YT48-F1
#
_cell.length_a   1.000
_cell.length_b   1.000
_cell.length_c   1.000
_cell.angle_alpha   90.00
_cell.angle_beta   90.00
_cell.angle_gamma   90.00
#
_symmetry.space_group_name_H-M   'P 1'
#
loop_
_entity.id
_entity.type
_entity.pdbx_description
1 polymer ?
#
loop_
_entity_poly.entity_id
_entity_poly.type
_entity_poly.pdbx_seq_one_letter_code
_entity_poly.pdbx_strand_id
1 'polypeptide(L)'
;MKRKSNRKVLGDLRKMNIQNIKENYQRILLEPFPVETRKIVELVKNKNYKAIVIYPADRKSGPHERQLNILRQFASKKYLCFYCEISSGRDLIKELEKNLFIINNDLYLLPFIRSKYVITMVSHSTQMIFADLLPNKLVWYDVFNRKYLLLKENLKILKYADIVSYANQQFKKYVRLGENAIFLPQEKSEIVGIFEKRINNNYLWWKIYANINPADEIAVMTSTFFDFNGEDFYSGGAERYLVDLAELFSKKNLILNVYQKGNFPWVRRYKDIDVISLFIDNPQQIGFNRSFYEQIEGRTLLNIYSAYFEAYPQVAHPNIGISHGVAWDNPINYFSSGNKFWETNLRFIESAKLCDQLVSVDTNTANWFQTINYEISRNIKVIPNYVDLKQFTPRKNYDKKSEKIVIIYPRRLYKPRGFYLVLEILDDILVNYSNVEFHFVGKGLNSDTKHLLKKREKWGDRIKWYTLPPKKMAMAYQNSDIALIPTINSEGTSLSCLEAMACGNAVIATRVGGLTDLIIDQYNGLLIDPKPQALKEGIIDLLENKEKLIDFKKRSVEVAKAFSKENWIKKWEKLIDHHLKGGFSKKQKGRLVEVYLEKLPPNILGLGKLINTLLSRGDLIYIYVKNFELSKNLSFGRIQWLDWNTEKYSIPDFIIADEMIAKEINSKIDLTINSTWLKKFTHSPQKYYPQLGIKTKISRS
;
A
#
# COMPACT_ATOMS: atom_id res chain seq x y z
N MET A 1 -27.37 17.53 -42.77
CA MET A 1 -26.82 16.15 -42.73
C MET A 1 -26.26 15.68 -41.37
N LYS A 2 -25.95 16.55 -40.39
CA LYS A 2 -25.40 16.16 -39.05
C LYS A 2 -26.38 15.48 -38.05
N ARG A 3 -27.68 15.34 -38.36
CA ARG A 3 -28.67 14.66 -37.48
C ARG A 3 -28.82 13.14 -37.73
N LYS A 4 -28.36 12.63 -38.89
CA LYS A 4 -28.47 11.20 -39.24
C LYS A 4 -27.28 10.36 -38.76
N SER A 5 -26.11 10.95 -38.49
CA SER A 5 -24.94 10.23 -37.96
C SER A 5 -25.07 9.90 -36.47
N ASN A 6 -25.61 10.81 -35.64
CA ASN A 6 -25.80 10.56 -34.20
C ASN A 6 -26.84 9.45 -33.90
N ARG A 7 -27.87 9.29 -34.73
CA ARG A 7 -28.85 8.19 -34.58
C ARG A 7 -28.25 6.82 -34.94
N LYS A 8 -27.25 6.75 -35.83
CA LYS A 8 -26.58 5.50 -36.23
C LYS A 8 -25.68 4.99 -35.10
N VAL A 9 -24.90 5.89 -34.48
CA VAL A 9 -24.05 5.58 -33.31
C VAL A 9 -24.87 5.17 -32.06
N LEU A 10 -26.04 5.78 -31.84
CA LEU A 10 -26.99 5.39 -30.78
C LEU A 10 -27.60 3.99 -31.00
N GLY A 11 -27.84 3.63 -32.27
CA GLY A 11 -28.21 2.28 -32.66
C GLY A 11 -27.11 1.28 -32.30
N ASP A 12 -25.85 1.64 -32.51
CA ASP A 12 -24.69 0.79 -32.24
C ASP A 12 -24.38 0.64 -30.74
N LEU A 13 -24.57 1.67 -29.91
CA LEU A 13 -24.38 1.59 -28.45
C LEU A 13 -25.47 0.77 -27.73
N ARG A 14 -26.73 0.82 -28.20
CA ARG A 14 -27.81 -0.06 -27.71
C ARG A 14 -27.71 -1.48 -28.27
N LYS A 15 -27.05 -1.64 -29.42
CA LYS A 15 -26.73 -2.93 -30.06
C LYS A 15 -25.35 -3.47 -29.68
N MET A 16 -24.59 -2.80 -28.80
CA MET A 16 -23.29 -3.30 -28.36
C MET A 16 -23.47 -4.68 -27.75
N ASN A 17 -22.94 -5.68 -28.44
CA ASN A 17 -22.86 -7.02 -27.91
C ASN A 17 -21.83 -7.05 -26.77
N ILE A 18 -21.79 -8.19 -26.05
CA ILE A 18 -20.87 -8.40 -24.93
C ILE A 18 -19.41 -8.16 -25.35
N GLN A 19 -19.05 -8.47 -26.60
CA GLN A 19 -17.70 -8.32 -27.13
C GLN A 19 -17.27 -6.84 -27.19
N ASN A 20 -18.11 -5.95 -27.71
CA ASN A 20 -17.82 -4.52 -27.79
C ASN A 20 -17.69 -3.87 -26.41
N ILE A 21 -18.44 -4.34 -25.40
CA ILE A 21 -18.32 -3.84 -24.03
C ILE A 21 -17.00 -4.30 -23.41
N LYS A 22 -16.60 -5.55 -23.64
CA LYS A 22 -15.32 -6.08 -23.18
C LYS A 22 -14.13 -5.36 -23.82
N GLU A 23 -14.20 -5.03 -25.10
CA GLU A 23 -13.14 -4.27 -25.80
C GLU A 23 -13.01 -2.84 -25.28
N ASN A 24 -14.13 -2.13 -25.10
CA ASN A 24 -14.11 -0.80 -24.48
C ASN A 24 -13.61 -0.86 -23.04
N TYR A 25 -13.95 -1.92 -22.31
CA TYR A 25 -13.43 -2.15 -20.96
C TYR A 25 -11.91 -2.33 -20.96
N GLN A 26 -11.36 -3.15 -21.86
CA GLN A 26 -9.91 -3.30 -22.02
C GLN A 26 -9.23 -1.97 -22.31
N ARG A 27 -9.80 -1.16 -23.20
CA ARG A 27 -9.27 0.18 -23.49
C ARG A 27 -9.26 1.08 -22.24
N ILE A 28 -10.36 1.10 -21.49
CA ILE A 28 -10.47 1.88 -20.23
C ILE A 28 -9.43 1.43 -19.20
N LEU A 29 -9.05 0.15 -19.16
CA LEU A 29 -8.05 -0.38 -18.24
C LEU A 29 -6.61 -0.01 -18.64
N LEU A 30 -6.34 0.15 -19.94
CA LEU A 30 -4.99 0.35 -20.47
C LEU A 30 -4.64 1.83 -20.69
N GLU A 31 -5.63 2.71 -20.74
CA GLU A 31 -5.44 4.16 -20.97
C GLU A 31 -5.64 4.97 -19.67
N PRO A 32 -5.03 6.18 -19.57
CA PRO A 32 -5.31 7.13 -18.49
C PRO A 32 -6.81 7.40 -18.33
N PHE A 33 -7.22 7.88 -17.14
CA PHE A 33 -8.63 8.16 -16.91
C PHE A 33 -9.20 9.10 -17.98
N PRO A 34 -10.31 8.71 -18.65
CA PRO A 34 -10.98 9.59 -19.59
C PRO A 34 -11.55 10.80 -18.83
N VAL A 35 -11.79 11.89 -19.54
CA VAL A 35 -12.23 13.17 -18.95
C VAL A 35 -13.50 12.99 -18.10
N GLU A 36 -14.38 12.10 -18.52
CA GLU A 36 -15.61 11.70 -17.84
C GLU A 36 -15.32 11.11 -16.45
N THR A 37 -14.41 10.15 -16.36
CA THR A 37 -14.00 9.53 -15.10
C THR A 37 -13.36 10.55 -14.17
N ARG A 38 -12.52 11.47 -14.69
CA ARG A 38 -11.92 12.52 -13.87
C ARG A 38 -12.98 13.45 -13.26
N LYS A 39 -13.98 13.86 -14.04
CA LYS A 39 -15.13 14.65 -13.56
C LYS A 39 -15.91 13.91 -12.47
N ILE A 40 -16.13 12.61 -12.65
CA ILE A 40 -16.78 11.77 -11.62
C ILE A 40 -15.96 11.81 -10.33
N VAL A 41 -14.66 11.51 -10.42
CA VAL A 41 -13.75 11.50 -9.25
C VAL A 41 -13.76 12.85 -8.54
N GLU A 42 -13.69 13.96 -9.28
CA GLU A 42 -13.71 15.31 -8.72
C GLU A 42 -15.00 15.63 -7.95
N LEU A 43 -16.16 15.22 -8.48
CA LEU A 43 -17.46 15.45 -7.84
C LEU A 43 -17.64 14.62 -6.55
N VAL A 44 -17.00 13.44 -6.48
CA VAL A 44 -17.24 12.47 -5.40
C VAL A 44 -16.13 12.39 -4.36
N LYS A 45 -14.90 12.85 -4.66
CA LYS A 45 -13.71 12.67 -3.78
C LYS A 45 -13.93 13.18 -2.35
N ASN A 46 -14.68 14.28 -2.18
CA ASN A 46 -14.93 14.91 -0.89
C ASN A 46 -16.33 14.56 -0.30
N LYS A 47 -17.08 13.66 -0.94
CA LYS A 47 -18.41 13.28 -0.45
C LYS A 47 -18.26 12.35 0.75
N ASN A 48 -18.99 12.64 1.82
CA ASN A 48 -19.10 11.74 2.96
C ASN A 48 -20.20 10.71 2.69
N TYR A 49 -19.80 9.44 2.59
CA TYR A 49 -20.69 8.31 2.39
C TYR A 49 -20.19 7.08 3.14
N LYS A 50 -21.12 6.19 3.52
CA LYS A 50 -20.77 4.94 4.22
C LYS A 50 -20.60 3.74 3.29
N ALA A 51 -21.29 3.71 2.15
CA ALA A 51 -21.18 2.66 1.14
C ALA A 51 -21.67 3.18 -0.21
N ILE A 52 -21.39 2.44 -1.28
CA ILE A 52 -21.71 2.80 -2.68
C ILE A 52 -22.82 1.88 -3.19
N VAL A 53 -23.86 2.48 -3.80
CA VAL A 53 -24.94 1.75 -4.48
C VAL A 53 -25.02 2.21 -5.92
N ILE A 54 -25.01 1.28 -6.86
CA ILE A 54 -25.12 1.57 -8.28
C ILE A 54 -26.33 0.87 -8.87
N TYR A 55 -27.00 1.55 -9.79
CA TYR A 55 -27.95 0.96 -10.72
C TYR A 55 -27.36 1.09 -12.13
N PRO A 56 -26.71 0.03 -12.69
CA PRO A 56 -26.09 0.08 -14.01
C PRO A 56 -27.14 0.34 -15.10
N ALA A 57 -26.71 0.74 -16.30
CA ALA A 57 -27.66 1.11 -17.34
C ALA A 57 -28.44 -0.11 -17.87
N ASP A 58 -29.78 -0.06 -17.76
CA ASP A 58 -30.65 -1.03 -18.44
C ASP A 58 -30.69 -0.74 -19.94
N ARG A 59 -29.98 -1.58 -20.69
CA ARG A 59 -29.82 -1.45 -22.14
C ARG A 59 -31.03 -1.92 -22.95
N LYS A 60 -32.02 -2.59 -22.33
CA LYS A 60 -33.23 -3.09 -23.01
C LYS A 60 -34.47 -2.25 -22.68
N SER A 61 -34.71 -1.97 -21.40
CA SER A 61 -36.00 -1.43 -20.96
C SER A 61 -35.99 0.06 -20.63
N GLY A 62 -34.82 0.69 -20.59
CA GLY A 62 -34.68 2.10 -20.23
C GLY A 62 -34.75 2.35 -18.72
N PRO A 63 -34.73 3.64 -18.30
CA PRO A 63 -34.76 4.02 -16.89
C PRO A 63 -36.11 3.68 -16.24
N HIS A 64 -36.05 3.22 -14.99
CA HIS A 64 -37.22 2.89 -14.16
C HIS A 64 -37.27 3.79 -12.92
N GLU A 65 -38.44 4.38 -12.65
CA GLU A 65 -38.66 5.33 -11.55
C GLU A 65 -38.52 4.68 -10.17
N ARG A 66 -38.95 3.41 -10.03
CA ARG A 66 -38.85 2.67 -8.77
C ARG A 66 -37.42 2.62 -8.25
N GLN A 67 -36.46 2.29 -9.10
CA GLN A 67 -35.05 2.17 -8.70
C GLN A 67 -34.45 3.53 -8.37
N LEU A 68 -34.85 4.58 -9.09
CA LEU A 68 -34.45 5.94 -8.73
C LEU A 68 -34.99 6.32 -7.33
N ASN A 69 -36.24 6.01 -7.02
CA ASN A 69 -36.84 6.25 -5.71
C ASN A 69 -36.17 5.44 -4.58
N ILE A 70 -35.77 4.20 -4.86
CA ILE A 70 -34.94 3.41 -3.93
C ILE A 70 -33.61 4.13 -3.67
N LEU A 71 -32.89 4.54 -4.72
CA LEU A 71 -31.61 5.23 -4.59
C LEU A 71 -31.73 6.56 -3.82
N ARG A 72 -32.82 7.31 -3.98
CA ARG A 72 -33.11 8.51 -3.16
C ARG A 72 -33.16 8.18 -1.66
N GLN A 73 -33.83 7.08 -1.29
CA GLN A 73 -33.86 6.66 0.11
C GLN A 73 -32.45 6.30 0.62
N PHE A 74 -31.63 5.59 -0.18
CA PHE A 74 -30.24 5.30 0.18
C PHE A 74 -29.39 6.57 0.29
N ALA A 75 -29.49 7.50 -0.65
CA ALA A 75 -28.78 8.77 -0.61
C ALA A 75 -29.11 9.57 0.67
N SER A 76 -30.39 9.61 1.07
CA SER A 76 -30.85 10.23 2.33
C SER A 76 -30.20 9.62 3.58
N LYS A 77 -29.74 8.37 3.51
CA LYS A 77 -29.04 7.63 4.58
C LYS A 77 -27.52 7.61 4.40
N LYS A 78 -26.97 8.57 3.64
CA LYS A 78 -25.53 8.77 3.38
C LYS A 78 -24.86 7.65 2.58
N TYR A 79 -25.60 6.98 1.69
CA TYR A 79 -24.96 6.17 0.65
C TYR A 79 -24.59 7.06 -0.54
N LEU A 80 -23.52 6.71 -1.26
CA LEU A 80 -23.18 7.30 -2.54
C LEU A 80 -23.87 6.49 -3.64
N CYS A 81 -24.82 7.11 -4.32
CA CYS A 81 -25.73 6.46 -5.24
C CYS A 81 -25.50 6.92 -6.67
N PHE A 82 -25.42 5.96 -7.59
CA PHE A 82 -25.29 6.21 -9.02
C PHE A 82 -26.42 5.55 -9.78
N TYR A 83 -27.17 6.35 -10.53
CA TYR A 83 -28.20 5.91 -11.46
C TYR A 83 -27.68 6.07 -12.89
N CYS A 84 -27.39 4.95 -13.55
CA CYS A 84 -26.76 4.98 -14.87
C CYS A 84 -27.80 4.85 -15.97
N GLU A 85 -27.67 5.70 -16.99
CA GLU A 85 -28.51 5.67 -18.18
C GLU A 85 -27.64 5.64 -19.45
N ILE A 86 -28.24 5.25 -20.58
CA ILE A 86 -27.61 5.43 -21.91
C ILE A 86 -28.40 6.52 -22.63
N SER A 87 -27.87 7.74 -22.61
CA SER A 87 -28.48 8.90 -23.25
C SER A 87 -27.51 9.59 -24.22
N SER A 88 -28.06 10.36 -25.16
CA SER A 88 -27.27 11.25 -26.03
C SER A 88 -27.12 12.66 -25.44
N GLY A 89 -27.39 12.83 -24.15
CA GLY A 89 -27.31 14.11 -23.46
C GLY A 89 -25.87 14.65 -23.45
N ARG A 90 -25.74 15.99 -23.39
CA ARG A 90 -24.42 16.64 -23.28
C ARG A 90 -23.83 16.50 -21.87
N ASP A 91 -24.69 16.41 -20.84
CA ASP A 91 -24.26 16.28 -19.45
C ASP A 91 -23.95 14.82 -19.11
N LEU A 92 -22.66 14.56 -18.88
CA LEU A 92 -22.11 13.23 -18.60
C LEU A 92 -22.41 12.73 -17.18
N ILE A 93 -22.43 13.64 -16.21
CA ILE A 93 -22.77 13.38 -14.82
C ILE A 93 -23.52 14.58 -14.26
N LYS A 94 -24.58 14.31 -13.50
CA LYS A 94 -25.37 15.32 -12.80
C LYS A 94 -25.69 14.85 -11.39
N GLU A 95 -25.38 15.66 -10.38
CA GLU A 95 -25.89 15.45 -9.03
C GLU A 95 -27.38 15.85 -9.01
N LEU A 96 -28.27 14.89 -8.78
CA LEU A 96 -29.70 15.14 -8.65
C LEU A 96 -30.05 15.60 -7.24
N GLU A 97 -29.49 14.91 -6.26
CA GLU A 97 -29.67 15.14 -4.83
C GLU A 97 -28.34 14.86 -4.14
N LYS A 98 -28.17 15.30 -2.90
CA LYS A 98 -26.94 15.07 -2.15
C LYS A 98 -26.59 13.57 -2.14
N ASN A 99 -25.42 13.23 -2.68
CA ASN A 99 -24.93 11.85 -2.85
C ASN A 99 -25.71 10.98 -3.86
N LEU A 100 -26.59 11.53 -4.70
CA LEU A 100 -27.27 10.82 -5.79
C LEU A 100 -26.92 11.45 -7.14
N PHE A 101 -26.30 10.66 -8.00
CA PHE A 101 -25.83 11.10 -9.30
C PHE A 101 -26.50 10.31 -10.43
N ILE A 102 -26.89 11.00 -11.49
CA ILE A 102 -27.16 10.38 -12.80
C ILE A 102 -25.87 10.40 -13.61
N ILE A 103 -25.54 9.26 -14.22
CA ILE A 103 -24.39 9.12 -15.10
C ILE A 103 -24.84 8.62 -16.47
N ASN A 104 -24.38 9.31 -17.50
CA ASN A 104 -24.52 8.88 -18.87
C ASN A 104 -23.36 7.91 -19.19
N ASN A 105 -23.70 6.64 -19.42
CA ASN A 105 -22.79 5.49 -19.59
C ASN A 105 -22.09 5.02 -18.30
N ASP A 106 -22.48 3.82 -17.86
CA ASP A 106 -21.95 3.18 -16.65
C ASP A 106 -20.45 2.88 -16.73
N LEU A 107 -19.87 2.67 -17.92
CA LEU A 107 -18.45 2.32 -18.08
C LEU A 107 -17.49 3.38 -17.51
N TYR A 108 -17.87 4.65 -17.48
CA TYR A 108 -17.03 5.72 -16.92
C TYR A 108 -16.88 5.64 -15.39
N LEU A 109 -17.75 4.90 -14.71
CA LEU A 109 -17.62 4.63 -13.28
C LEU A 109 -16.56 3.59 -12.97
N LEU A 110 -16.29 2.65 -13.87
CA LEU A 110 -15.48 1.46 -13.58
C LEU A 110 -14.14 1.81 -12.92
N PRO A 111 -13.34 2.77 -13.45
CA PRO A 111 -12.05 3.07 -12.82
C PRO A 111 -12.17 3.69 -11.42
N PHE A 112 -13.34 4.26 -11.08
CA PHE A 112 -13.63 4.77 -9.74
C PHE A 112 -13.99 3.66 -8.75
N ILE A 113 -14.83 2.70 -9.18
CA ILE A 113 -15.45 1.72 -8.28
C ILE A 113 -14.83 0.32 -8.30
N ARG A 114 -13.98 -0.03 -9.27
CA ARG A 114 -13.44 -1.40 -9.43
C ARG A 114 -12.63 -1.87 -8.21
N SER A 115 -11.92 -0.95 -7.56
CA SER A 115 -11.16 -1.20 -6.33
C SER A 115 -12.01 -1.13 -5.05
N LYS A 116 -13.31 -0.89 -5.18
CA LYS A 116 -14.25 -0.74 -4.06
C LYS A 116 -15.18 -1.95 -3.99
N TYR A 117 -15.72 -2.20 -2.81
CA TYR A 117 -16.84 -3.10 -2.61
C TYR A 117 -18.13 -2.29 -2.81
N VAL A 118 -18.94 -2.66 -3.80
CA VAL A 118 -20.15 -1.90 -4.16
C VAL A 118 -21.41 -2.76 -4.14
N ILE A 119 -22.56 -2.13 -3.88
CA ILE A 119 -23.86 -2.76 -4.07
C ILE A 119 -24.31 -2.49 -5.50
N THR A 120 -24.51 -3.55 -6.29
CA THR A 120 -24.97 -3.46 -7.67
C THR A 120 -26.42 -3.89 -7.76
N MET A 121 -27.34 -2.91 -7.83
CA MET A 121 -28.76 -3.15 -8.01
C MET A 121 -29.06 -3.39 -9.49
N VAL A 122 -29.66 -4.54 -9.80
CA VAL A 122 -30.04 -4.95 -11.15
C VAL A 122 -31.51 -5.30 -11.20
N SER A 123 -32.11 -5.14 -12.37
CA SER A 123 -33.49 -5.54 -12.67
C SER A 123 -33.60 -6.31 -13.97
N HIS A 124 -32.55 -6.28 -14.80
CA HIS A 124 -32.48 -6.93 -16.09
C HIS A 124 -31.09 -7.54 -16.34
N SER A 125 -31.02 -8.65 -17.08
CA SER A 125 -29.79 -9.43 -17.37
C SER A 125 -28.69 -8.62 -18.03
N THR A 126 -29.04 -7.60 -18.78
CA THR A 126 -28.10 -6.68 -19.46
C THR A 126 -27.23 -5.90 -18.49
N GLN A 127 -27.69 -5.65 -17.27
CA GLN A 127 -26.91 -4.95 -16.24
C GLN A 127 -25.84 -5.87 -15.63
N MET A 128 -26.01 -7.20 -15.73
CA MET A 128 -25.00 -8.15 -15.26
C MET A 128 -23.70 -8.03 -16.05
N ILE A 129 -23.74 -7.60 -17.31
CA ILE A 129 -22.54 -7.37 -18.12
C ILE A 129 -21.62 -6.35 -17.43
N PHE A 130 -22.19 -5.29 -16.85
CA PHE A 130 -21.43 -4.32 -16.07
C PHE A 130 -21.04 -4.87 -14.70
N ALA A 131 -21.99 -5.51 -14.00
CA ALA A 131 -21.77 -6.06 -12.67
C ALA A 131 -20.61 -7.07 -12.67
N ASP A 132 -20.49 -7.91 -13.70
CA ASP A 132 -19.47 -8.95 -13.81
C ASP A 132 -18.05 -8.38 -13.96
N LEU A 133 -17.90 -7.12 -14.37
CA LEU A 133 -16.60 -6.43 -14.43
C LEU A 133 -16.08 -5.99 -13.05
N LEU A 134 -16.96 -5.97 -12.04
CA LEU A 134 -16.59 -5.57 -10.68
C LEU A 134 -16.16 -6.80 -9.87
N PRO A 135 -14.90 -6.86 -9.39
CA PRO A 135 -14.42 -8.00 -8.63
C PRO A 135 -15.10 -8.08 -7.25
N ASN A 136 -15.35 -6.93 -6.63
CA ASN A 136 -15.89 -6.82 -5.28
C ASN A 136 -17.29 -6.21 -5.32
N LYS A 137 -18.32 -7.04 -5.23
CA LYS A 137 -19.72 -6.61 -5.34
C LYS A 137 -20.67 -7.43 -4.49
N LEU A 138 -21.78 -6.79 -4.12
CA LEU A 138 -23.01 -7.44 -3.68
C LEU A 138 -24.05 -7.23 -4.78
N VAL A 139 -24.53 -8.31 -5.40
CA VAL A 139 -25.54 -8.27 -6.46
C VAL A 139 -26.93 -8.28 -5.83
N TRP A 140 -27.67 -7.19 -6.03
CA TRP A 140 -29.05 -7.04 -5.57
C TRP A 140 -30.00 -7.06 -6.76
N TYR A 141 -30.80 -8.14 -6.90
CA TYR A 141 -31.80 -8.25 -7.95
C TYR A 141 -33.18 -7.75 -7.47
N ASP A 142 -33.67 -6.62 -8.01
CA ASP A 142 -35.00 -6.08 -7.72
C ASP A 142 -36.04 -6.49 -8.78
N VAL A 143 -36.96 -7.35 -8.37
CA VAL A 143 -38.05 -7.91 -9.17
C VAL A 143 -39.32 -7.08 -9.00
N PHE A 144 -39.59 -6.21 -9.98
CA PHE A 144 -40.78 -5.35 -9.94
C PHE A 144 -41.73 -5.56 -11.13
N ASN A 145 -41.32 -6.31 -12.15
CA ASN A 145 -42.11 -6.53 -13.35
C ASN A 145 -42.15 -8.03 -13.70
N ARG A 146 -43.37 -8.60 -13.75
CA ARG A 146 -43.60 -10.01 -14.08
C ARG A 146 -43.06 -10.39 -15.47
N LYS A 147 -43.22 -9.51 -16.47
CA LYS A 147 -42.75 -9.79 -17.83
C LYS A 147 -41.23 -9.93 -17.86
N TYR A 148 -40.52 -9.08 -17.12
CA TYR A 148 -39.05 -9.17 -17.02
C TYR A 148 -38.62 -10.41 -16.26
N LEU A 149 -39.31 -10.73 -15.17
CA LEU A 149 -38.99 -11.92 -14.37
C LEU A 149 -39.06 -13.22 -15.19
N LEU A 150 -40.06 -13.33 -16.07
CA LEU A 150 -40.27 -14.54 -16.89
C LEU A 150 -39.29 -14.68 -18.07
N LEU A 151 -38.42 -13.71 -18.31
CA LEU A 151 -37.36 -13.84 -19.31
C LEU A 151 -36.34 -14.90 -18.84
N LYS A 152 -36.05 -15.89 -19.69
CA LYS A 152 -35.10 -16.99 -19.40
C LYS A 152 -33.73 -16.49 -18.93
N GLU A 153 -33.27 -15.35 -19.46
CA GLU A 153 -32.02 -14.70 -19.05
C GLU A 153 -32.09 -14.13 -17.63
N ASN A 154 -33.21 -13.52 -17.24
CA ASN A 154 -33.39 -12.90 -15.93
C ASN A 154 -33.59 -13.95 -14.82
N LEU A 155 -34.19 -15.09 -15.14
CA LEU A 155 -34.27 -16.23 -14.22
C LEU A 155 -32.88 -16.74 -13.79
N LYS A 156 -31.83 -16.53 -14.61
CA LYS A 156 -30.46 -16.89 -14.21
C LYS A 156 -29.95 -15.99 -13.08
N ILE A 157 -30.35 -14.72 -13.03
CA ILE A 157 -29.92 -13.76 -12.00
C ILE A 157 -30.33 -14.26 -10.60
N LEU A 158 -31.51 -14.89 -10.47
CA LEU A 158 -31.99 -15.48 -9.21
C LEU A 158 -31.02 -16.51 -8.61
N LYS A 159 -30.13 -17.12 -9.41
CA LYS A 159 -29.14 -18.08 -8.93
C LYS A 159 -27.87 -17.42 -8.38
N TYR A 160 -27.55 -16.22 -8.84
CA TYR A 160 -26.27 -15.54 -8.55
C TYR A 160 -26.43 -14.28 -7.70
N ALA A 161 -27.64 -13.73 -7.57
CA ALA A 161 -27.89 -12.57 -6.74
C ALA A 161 -27.72 -12.91 -5.26
N ASP A 162 -26.97 -12.08 -4.54
CA ASP A 162 -26.82 -12.16 -3.09
C ASP A 162 -28.13 -11.83 -2.39
N ILE A 163 -28.85 -10.83 -2.91
CA ILE A 163 -30.14 -10.35 -2.40
C ILE A 163 -31.16 -10.30 -3.54
N VAL A 164 -32.36 -10.80 -3.29
CA VAL A 164 -33.49 -10.70 -4.23
C VAL A 164 -34.63 -9.95 -3.56
N SER A 165 -35.00 -8.77 -4.08
CA SER A 165 -36.22 -8.08 -3.65
C SER A 165 -37.37 -8.26 -4.63
N TYR A 166 -38.60 -8.18 -4.13
CA TYR A 166 -39.79 -8.22 -4.97
C TYR A 166 -40.84 -7.19 -4.57
N ALA A 167 -41.42 -6.53 -5.57
CA ALA A 167 -42.35 -5.41 -5.38
C ALA A 167 -43.79 -5.81 -5.08
N ASN A 168 -44.21 -7.01 -5.48
CA ASN A 168 -45.58 -7.51 -5.35
C ASN A 168 -45.57 -8.92 -4.73
N GLN A 169 -46.46 -9.16 -3.76
CA GLN A 169 -46.58 -10.47 -3.10
C GLN A 169 -46.84 -11.62 -4.08
N GLN A 170 -47.49 -11.37 -5.22
CA GLN A 170 -47.66 -12.38 -6.27
C GLN A 170 -46.33 -12.86 -6.86
N PHE A 171 -45.25 -12.08 -6.76
CA PHE A 171 -43.93 -12.48 -7.23
C PHE A 171 -43.22 -13.43 -6.27
N LYS A 172 -43.73 -13.57 -5.04
CA LYS A 172 -43.18 -14.46 -4.02
C LYS A 172 -43.02 -15.91 -4.51
N LYS A 173 -43.93 -16.40 -5.35
CA LYS A 173 -43.89 -17.76 -5.92
C LYS A 173 -42.82 -17.96 -7.01
N TYR A 174 -42.29 -16.87 -7.56
CA TYR A 174 -41.32 -16.90 -8.66
C TYR A 174 -39.89 -16.60 -8.19
N VAL A 175 -39.73 -16.00 -7.01
CA VAL A 175 -38.43 -15.79 -6.39
C VAL A 175 -38.05 -17.02 -5.58
N ARG A 176 -36.77 -17.39 -5.60
CA ARG A 176 -36.25 -18.47 -4.75
C ARG A 176 -36.39 -18.01 -3.29
N LEU A 177 -37.26 -18.65 -2.51
CA LEU A 177 -37.56 -18.32 -1.10
C LEU A 177 -36.40 -18.61 -0.12
N GLY A 178 -35.15 -18.48 -0.57
CA GLY A 178 -34.00 -18.53 0.34
C GLY A 178 -34.05 -17.38 1.35
N GLU A 179 -33.22 -17.47 2.39
CA GLU A 179 -33.19 -16.49 3.49
C GLU A 179 -32.99 -15.04 3.02
N ASN A 180 -32.42 -14.82 1.83
CA ASN A 180 -32.06 -13.51 1.30
C ASN A 180 -33.16 -12.84 0.45
N ALA A 181 -34.34 -13.45 0.29
CA ALA A 181 -35.47 -12.82 -0.39
C ALA A 181 -36.14 -11.75 0.50
N ILE A 182 -36.50 -10.59 -0.08
CA ILE A 182 -37.05 -9.45 0.65
C ILE A 182 -38.28 -8.88 -0.08
N PHE A 183 -39.41 -8.77 0.62
CA PHE A 183 -40.55 -8.01 0.09
C PHE A 183 -40.29 -6.51 0.27
N LEU A 184 -40.26 -5.76 -0.84
CA LEU A 184 -40.09 -4.31 -0.85
C LEU A 184 -41.25 -3.66 -1.63
N PRO A 185 -42.38 -3.33 -0.98
CA PRO A 185 -43.55 -2.78 -1.67
C PRO A 185 -43.23 -1.45 -2.36
N GLN A 186 -44.02 -1.07 -3.37
CA GLN A 186 -43.82 0.18 -4.12
C GLN A 186 -44.01 1.45 -3.28
N GLU A 187 -44.89 1.41 -2.26
CA GLU A 187 -45.36 2.61 -1.53
C GLU A 187 -44.84 2.74 -0.09
N LYS A 188 -43.68 2.19 0.30
CA LYS A 188 -43.16 2.30 1.69
C LYS A 188 -41.80 2.98 1.86
N SER A 189 -41.67 3.64 3.01
CA SER A 189 -40.63 4.58 3.44
C SER A 189 -39.45 3.98 4.26
N GLU A 190 -39.25 2.66 4.27
CA GLU A 190 -38.21 2.02 5.10
C GLU A 190 -37.33 0.98 4.38
N ILE A 191 -37.13 1.11 3.06
CA ILE A 191 -36.35 0.14 2.27
C ILE A 191 -34.92 -0.01 2.82
N VAL A 192 -34.28 1.11 3.17
CA VAL A 192 -32.90 1.11 3.67
C VAL A 192 -32.78 0.39 5.00
N GLY A 193 -33.75 0.56 5.92
CA GLY A 193 -33.71 -0.09 7.24
C GLY A 193 -33.81 -1.62 7.14
N ILE A 194 -34.66 -2.12 6.24
CA ILE A 194 -34.78 -3.55 5.95
C ILE A 194 -33.46 -4.08 5.36
N PHE A 195 -32.88 -3.34 4.41
CA PHE A 195 -31.63 -3.72 3.76
C PHE A 195 -30.44 -3.72 4.73
N GLU A 196 -30.30 -2.68 5.56
CA GLU A 196 -29.27 -2.59 6.59
C GLU A 196 -29.39 -3.70 7.63
N LYS A 197 -30.61 -4.08 8.03
CA LYS A 197 -30.83 -5.22 8.94
C LYS A 197 -30.29 -6.51 8.33
N ARG A 198 -30.47 -6.73 7.03
CA ARG A 198 -29.95 -7.90 6.31
C ARG A 198 -28.42 -7.91 6.25
N ILE A 199 -27.81 -6.78 5.89
CA ILE A 199 -26.35 -6.63 5.89
C ILE A 199 -25.76 -6.89 7.27
N ASN A 200 -26.31 -6.26 8.31
CA ASN A 200 -25.79 -6.42 9.66
C ASN A 200 -25.93 -7.87 10.17
N ASN A 201 -26.90 -8.64 9.64
CA ASN A 201 -27.09 -10.04 10.00
C ASN A 201 -26.28 -11.02 9.13
N ASN A 202 -25.38 -10.56 8.27
CA ASN A 202 -24.48 -11.40 7.47
C ASN A 202 -23.07 -10.79 7.42
N TYR A 203 -22.12 -11.44 8.09
CA TYR A 203 -20.76 -10.92 8.21
C TYR A 203 -20.00 -10.82 6.88
N LEU A 204 -20.38 -11.60 5.86
CA LEU A 204 -19.80 -11.50 4.52
C LEU A 204 -20.09 -10.13 3.87
N TRP A 205 -21.21 -9.51 4.24
CA TRP A 205 -21.70 -8.28 3.63
C TRP A 205 -21.22 -7.01 4.35
N TRP A 206 -20.55 -7.12 5.51
CA TRP A 206 -20.01 -5.95 6.22
C TRP A 206 -18.95 -5.19 5.41
N LYS A 207 -18.31 -5.86 4.44
CA LYS A 207 -17.30 -5.30 3.53
C LYS A 207 -17.78 -4.10 2.72
N ILE A 208 -19.10 -3.97 2.47
CA ILE A 208 -19.66 -2.82 1.76
C ILE A 208 -19.34 -1.49 2.45
N TYR A 209 -19.15 -1.52 3.79
CA TYR A 209 -18.82 -0.35 4.62
C TYR A 209 -17.32 -0.17 4.83
N ALA A 210 -16.51 -1.13 4.37
CA ALA A 210 -15.08 -1.21 4.67
C ALA A 210 -14.19 -0.56 3.60
N ASN A 211 -14.78 0.10 2.59
CA ASN A 211 -14.02 0.81 1.57
C ASN A 211 -13.03 1.82 2.19
N ILE A 212 -11.82 1.88 1.61
CA ILE A 212 -10.79 2.87 1.94
C ILE A 212 -11.09 4.16 1.17
N ASN A 213 -11.00 5.31 1.82
CA ASN A 213 -11.08 6.62 1.17
C ASN A 213 -9.75 7.38 1.32
N PRO A 214 -8.94 7.46 0.24
CA PRO A 214 -7.63 8.10 0.27
C PRO A 214 -7.68 9.63 0.16
N ALA A 215 -8.87 10.24 0.24
CA ALA A 215 -9.04 11.70 0.25
C ALA A 215 -8.17 12.35 1.32
N ASP A 216 -7.47 13.42 0.95
CA ASP A 216 -6.58 14.21 1.81
C ASP A 216 -5.38 13.42 2.39
N GLU A 217 -4.95 12.33 1.74
CA GLU A 217 -3.81 11.51 2.15
C GLU A 217 -2.66 11.56 1.13
N ILE A 218 -1.47 11.15 1.58
CA ILE A 218 -0.30 10.86 0.76
C ILE A 218 -0.31 9.36 0.48
N ALA A 219 -0.23 8.96 -0.80
CA ALA A 219 -0.20 7.56 -1.18
C ALA A 219 1.18 7.17 -1.70
N VAL A 220 1.76 6.10 -1.14
CA VAL A 220 3.03 5.55 -1.59
C VAL A 220 2.80 4.22 -2.30
N MET A 221 3.36 4.03 -3.49
CA MET A 221 3.47 2.75 -4.15
C MET A 221 4.85 2.12 -3.86
N THR A 222 4.85 0.88 -3.39
CA THR A 222 6.07 0.08 -3.19
C THR A 222 5.80 -1.39 -3.51
N SER A 223 6.75 -2.09 -4.12
CA SER A 223 6.58 -3.53 -4.38
C SER A 223 6.46 -4.34 -3.08
N THR A 224 7.19 -3.96 -2.03
CA THR A 224 7.21 -4.65 -0.73
C THR A 224 7.31 -3.66 0.42
N PHE A 225 6.66 -4.01 1.53
CA PHE A 225 6.82 -3.39 2.86
C PHE A 225 6.59 -4.47 3.93
N PHE A 226 5.50 -5.23 3.77
CA PHE A 226 5.32 -6.57 4.30
C PHE A 226 5.54 -7.61 3.19
N ASP A 227 5.61 -8.88 3.58
CA ASP A 227 5.37 -10.02 2.69
C ASP A 227 3.97 -9.92 2.02
N PHE A 228 3.69 -10.78 1.05
CA PHE A 228 2.46 -10.67 0.26
C PHE A 228 1.18 -11.09 1.01
N ASN A 229 1.30 -11.68 2.20
CA ASN A 229 0.16 -11.99 3.08
C ASN A 229 -0.06 -10.92 4.16
N GLY A 230 0.89 -9.99 4.35
CA GLY A 230 0.79 -8.95 5.39
C GLY A 230 1.06 -9.49 6.78
N GLU A 231 1.94 -10.48 6.91
CA GLU A 231 2.32 -11.16 8.13
C GLU A 231 3.69 -10.68 8.63
N ASP A 232 4.67 -10.55 7.73
CA ASP A 232 6.07 -10.26 8.09
C ASP A 232 6.54 -8.90 7.54
N PHE A 233 6.99 -8.00 8.41
CA PHE A 233 7.57 -6.71 8.02
C PHE A 233 9.01 -6.85 7.50
N TYR A 234 9.31 -6.23 6.36
CA TYR A 234 10.68 -6.13 5.85
C TYR A 234 11.42 -4.92 6.44
N SER A 235 12.51 -5.16 7.15
CA SER A 235 13.35 -4.10 7.74
C SER A 235 14.50 -3.66 6.81
N GLY A 236 14.23 -3.43 5.53
CA GLY A 236 15.23 -3.00 4.54
C GLY A 236 15.53 -1.51 4.56
N GLY A 237 16.36 -1.04 3.62
CA GLY A 237 16.68 0.38 3.48
C GLY A 237 15.50 1.20 2.96
N ALA A 238 14.82 0.70 1.93
CA ALA A 238 13.66 1.36 1.34
C ALA A 238 12.49 1.43 2.33
N GLU A 239 12.23 0.39 3.11
CA GLU A 239 11.15 0.40 4.11
C GLU A 239 11.45 1.36 5.26
N ARG A 240 12.71 1.42 5.74
CA ARG A 240 13.13 2.43 6.73
C ARG A 240 12.96 3.85 6.21
N TYR A 241 13.31 4.10 4.95
CA TYR A 241 13.10 5.39 4.29
C TYR A 241 11.63 5.79 4.30
N LEU A 242 10.72 4.87 3.96
CA LEU A 242 9.29 5.13 3.97
C LEU A 242 8.73 5.36 5.39
N VAL A 243 9.24 4.65 6.39
CA VAL A 243 8.85 4.86 7.79
C VAL A 243 9.21 6.26 8.27
N ASP A 244 10.43 6.72 7.98
CA ASP A 244 10.88 8.05 8.38
C ASP A 244 10.23 9.16 7.55
N LEU A 245 9.91 8.88 6.29
CA LEU A 245 9.11 9.79 5.46
C LEU A 245 7.68 9.94 6.00
N ALA A 246 7.05 8.84 6.45
CA ALA A 246 5.74 8.90 7.09
C ALA A 246 5.78 9.67 8.42
N GLU A 247 6.85 9.53 9.21
CA GLU A 247 7.06 10.33 10.43
C GLU A 247 7.14 11.84 10.10
N LEU A 248 7.84 12.19 9.01
CA LEU A 248 7.91 13.57 8.53
C LEU A 248 6.54 14.13 8.14
N PHE A 249 5.76 13.39 7.36
CA PHE A 249 4.39 13.79 7.00
C PHE A 249 3.48 13.91 8.24
N SER A 250 3.60 12.98 9.19
CA SER A 250 2.84 13.01 10.44
C SER A 250 3.11 14.28 11.26
N LYS A 251 4.37 14.74 11.34
CA LYS A 251 4.73 16.03 11.98
C LYS A 251 4.05 17.24 11.33
N LYS A 252 3.69 17.14 10.05
CA LYS A 252 2.91 18.14 9.31
C LYS A 252 1.40 17.91 9.36
N ASN A 253 0.91 16.98 10.19
CA ASN A 253 -0.50 16.56 10.27
C ASN A 253 -1.04 15.96 8.97
N LEU A 254 -0.18 15.30 8.19
CA LEU A 254 -0.53 14.59 6.96
C LEU A 254 -0.41 13.09 7.18
N ILE A 255 -1.33 12.33 6.58
CA ILE A 255 -1.36 10.88 6.68
C ILE A 255 -0.71 10.29 5.44
N LEU A 256 0.33 9.47 5.63
CA LEU A 256 0.95 8.69 4.57
C LEU A 256 0.55 7.22 4.70
N ASN A 257 -0.01 6.67 3.63
CA ASN A 257 -0.38 5.26 3.53
C ASN A 257 0.37 4.59 2.38
N VAL A 258 0.67 3.31 2.55
CA VAL A 258 1.46 2.51 1.61
C VAL A 258 0.56 1.53 0.88
N TYR A 259 0.79 1.37 -0.41
CA TYR A 259 0.12 0.45 -1.30
C TYR A 259 1.15 -0.51 -1.89
N GLN A 260 0.96 -1.81 -1.66
CA GLN A 260 1.89 -2.85 -2.10
C GLN A 260 1.19 -4.03 -2.76
N LYS A 261 1.95 -4.94 -3.36
CA LYS A 261 1.39 -6.21 -3.86
C LYS A 261 0.92 -7.08 -2.69
N GLY A 262 -0.14 -7.85 -2.91
CA GLY A 262 -0.57 -8.89 -1.97
C GLY A 262 -1.32 -10.02 -2.65
N ASN A 263 -1.38 -11.16 -1.97
CA ASN A 263 -2.02 -12.39 -2.47
C ASN A 263 -3.55 -12.39 -2.32
N PHE A 264 -4.08 -11.47 -1.53
CA PHE A 264 -5.52 -11.25 -1.30
C PHE A 264 -5.71 -9.84 -0.69
N PRO A 265 -6.93 -9.29 -0.67
CA PRO A 265 -7.20 -7.98 -0.06
C PRO A 265 -6.95 -7.98 1.45
N TRP A 266 -6.01 -7.15 1.91
CA TRP A 266 -5.69 -6.97 3.32
C TRP A 266 -5.18 -5.56 3.60
N VAL A 267 -5.28 -5.15 4.88
CA VAL A 267 -4.72 -3.91 5.41
C VAL A 267 -4.01 -4.22 6.72
N ARG A 268 -2.79 -3.70 6.89
CA ARG A 268 -2.00 -3.81 8.11
C ARG A 268 -1.50 -2.44 8.55
N ARG A 269 -1.67 -2.14 9.83
CA ARG A 269 -1.10 -0.94 10.43
C ARG A 269 0.29 -1.21 10.99
N TYR A 270 1.27 -0.44 10.54
CA TYR A 270 2.61 -0.37 11.09
C TYR A 270 2.85 1.04 11.65
N LYS A 271 2.96 1.19 12.97
CA LYS A 271 2.90 2.50 13.66
C LYS A 271 1.68 3.30 13.16
N ASP A 272 1.90 4.46 12.56
CA ASP A 272 0.86 5.33 11.99
C ASP A 272 0.69 5.18 10.48
N ILE A 273 1.14 4.08 9.87
CA ILE A 273 1.06 3.81 8.42
C ILE A 273 0.07 2.68 8.16
N ASP A 274 -0.97 2.92 7.34
CA ASP A 274 -1.79 1.81 6.84
C ASP A 274 -1.16 1.30 5.55
N VAL A 275 -0.78 0.03 5.58
CA VAL A 275 -0.25 -0.70 4.43
C VAL A 275 -1.38 -1.52 3.82
N ILE A 276 -1.69 -1.23 2.55
CA ILE A 276 -2.88 -1.68 1.85
C ILE A 276 -2.43 -2.57 0.70
N SER A 277 -2.96 -3.79 0.65
CA SER A 277 -2.64 -4.68 -0.46
C SER A 277 -3.45 -4.34 -1.71
N LEU A 278 -2.74 -4.33 -2.82
CA LEU A 278 -3.25 -4.28 -4.18
C LEU A 278 -3.23 -5.71 -4.71
N PHE A 279 -4.25 -6.46 -4.34
CA PHE A 279 -4.48 -7.79 -4.88
C PHE A 279 -4.90 -7.71 -6.35
N ILE A 280 -4.34 -8.61 -7.16
CA ILE A 280 -4.58 -8.68 -8.60
C ILE A 280 -5.02 -10.10 -8.93
N ASP A 281 -6.33 -10.29 -9.15
CA ASP A 281 -6.92 -11.57 -9.53
C ASP A 281 -6.35 -12.14 -10.83
N ASN A 282 -6.05 -11.28 -11.82
CA ASN A 282 -5.47 -11.66 -13.10
C ASN A 282 -4.38 -10.68 -13.55
N PRO A 283 -3.10 -10.99 -13.27
CA PRO A 283 -1.97 -10.12 -13.60
C PRO A 283 -1.79 -9.84 -15.09
N GLN A 284 -2.28 -10.74 -15.96
CA GLN A 284 -2.19 -10.56 -17.42
C GLN A 284 -3.15 -9.49 -17.94
N GLN A 285 -4.23 -9.20 -17.20
CA GLN A 285 -5.21 -8.18 -17.58
C GLN A 285 -4.91 -6.82 -16.94
N ILE A 286 -4.39 -6.79 -15.71
CA ILE A 286 -4.23 -5.56 -14.95
C ILE A 286 -2.90 -5.56 -14.20
N GLY A 287 -2.06 -4.58 -14.50
CA GLY A 287 -0.77 -4.40 -13.84
C GLY A 287 -0.87 -3.82 -12.43
N PHE A 288 0.20 -3.99 -11.66
CA PHE A 288 0.33 -3.43 -10.31
C PHE A 288 0.23 -1.89 -10.30
N ASN A 289 0.93 -1.22 -11.23
CA ASN A 289 0.82 0.23 -11.44
C ASN A 289 -0.62 0.68 -11.70
N ARG A 290 -1.34 -0.04 -12.58
CA ARG A 290 -2.73 0.30 -12.91
C ARG A 290 -3.66 0.18 -11.69
N SER A 291 -3.48 -0.87 -10.90
CA SER A 291 -4.26 -1.06 -9.67
C SER A 291 -4.02 0.06 -8.66
N PHE A 292 -2.78 0.55 -8.53
CA PHE A 292 -2.46 1.72 -7.70
C PHE A 292 -3.14 2.98 -8.25
N TYR A 293 -2.91 3.31 -9.52
CA TYR A 293 -3.48 4.48 -10.19
C TYR A 293 -5.00 4.60 -10.00
N GLU A 294 -5.73 3.49 -10.16
CA GLU A 294 -7.19 3.50 -10.01
C GLU A 294 -7.69 3.79 -8.58
N GLN A 295 -6.86 3.54 -7.57
CA GLN A 295 -7.22 3.82 -6.18
C GLN A 295 -7.06 5.30 -5.84
N ILE A 296 -6.05 5.96 -6.41
CA ILE A 296 -5.52 7.22 -5.89
C ILE A 296 -5.63 8.41 -6.86
N GLU A 297 -5.71 8.18 -8.17
CA GLU A 297 -5.74 9.28 -9.14
C GLU A 297 -6.91 10.24 -8.90
N GLY A 298 -6.59 11.53 -8.79
CA GLY A 298 -7.53 12.62 -8.51
C GLY A 298 -8.13 12.63 -7.09
N ARG A 299 -7.63 11.78 -6.17
CA ARG A 299 -8.20 11.60 -4.81
C ARG A 299 -7.22 11.94 -3.70
N THR A 300 -5.93 11.74 -3.90
CA THR A 300 -4.88 11.99 -2.91
C THR A 300 -4.29 13.39 -3.06
N LEU A 301 -3.51 13.82 -2.06
CA LEU A 301 -2.78 15.10 -2.12
C LEU A 301 -1.47 14.99 -2.88
N LEU A 302 -0.81 13.84 -2.77
CA LEU A 302 0.48 13.55 -3.39
C LEU A 302 0.67 12.03 -3.51
N ASN A 303 1.29 11.62 -4.62
CA ASN A 303 1.53 10.22 -4.94
C ASN A 303 3.03 9.95 -5.06
N ILE A 304 3.57 9.01 -4.28
CA ILE A 304 4.99 8.72 -4.25
C ILE A 304 5.23 7.32 -4.81
N TYR A 305 6.03 7.23 -5.87
CA TYR A 305 6.51 5.97 -6.41
C TYR A 305 7.85 5.65 -5.77
N SER A 306 7.86 4.79 -4.74
CA SER A 306 9.06 4.48 -3.96
C SER A 306 10.19 3.95 -4.83
N ALA A 307 9.86 3.18 -5.86
CA ALA A 307 10.77 2.88 -6.95
C ALA A 307 10.20 3.52 -8.22
N TYR A 308 10.83 4.60 -8.70
CA TYR A 308 10.27 5.41 -9.78
C TYR A 308 10.00 4.62 -11.06
N PHE A 309 10.77 3.56 -11.37
CA PHE A 309 10.52 2.72 -12.55
C PHE A 309 9.19 1.93 -12.52
N GLU A 310 8.52 1.90 -11.36
CA GLU A 310 7.15 1.39 -11.21
C GLU A 310 6.07 2.41 -11.57
N ALA A 311 6.46 3.65 -11.88
CA ALA A 311 5.58 4.69 -12.42
C ALA A 311 5.10 4.38 -13.85
N TYR A 312 5.85 3.58 -14.61
CA TYR A 312 5.41 3.11 -15.92
C TYR A 312 4.21 2.13 -15.83
N PRO A 313 3.22 2.19 -16.74
CA PRO A 313 3.13 3.09 -17.90
C PRO A 313 2.43 4.43 -17.64
N GLN A 314 1.91 4.65 -16.43
CA GLN A 314 1.10 5.82 -16.11
C GLN A 314 1.21 6.23 -14.65
N VAL A 315 1.08 7.53 -14.40
CA VAL A 315 1.18 8.11 -13.07
C VAL A 315 -0.11 8.81 -12.66
N ALA A 316 -0.34 8.85 -11.35
CA ALA A 316 -1.33 9.75 -10.76
C ALA A 316 -0.70 11.10 -10.43
N HIS A 317 -1.45 12.19 -10.50
CA HIS A 317 -0.91 13.55 -10.26
C HIS A 317 -1.50 14.22 -9.00
N PRO A 318 -0.72 15.04 -8.27
CA PRO A 318 0.72 15.25 -8.44
C PRO A 318 1.53 14.05 -7.92
N ASN A 319 2.76 13.85 -8.42
CA ASN A 319 3.63 12.76 -7.97
C ASN A 319 5.11 13.09 -7.76
N ILE A 320 5.76 12.21 -6.99
CA ILE A 320 7.21 12.14 -6.82
C ILE A 320 7.66 10.70 -7.09
N GLY A 321 8.63 10.51 -7.98
CA GLY A 321 9.35 9.25 -8.11
C GLY A 321 10.61 9.25 -7.25
N ILE A 322 10.98 8.12 -6.64
CA ILE A 322 12.24 7.97 -5.92
C ILE A 322 13.14 6.95 -6.65
N SER A 323 14.37 7.36 -6.97
CA SER A 323 15.44 6.47 -7.37
C SER A 323 16.26 6.07 -6.16
N HIS A 324 16.33 4.77 -5.90
CA HIS A 324 17.22 4.15 -4.89
C HIS A 324 18.61 3.82 -5.45
N GLY A 325 18.94 4.36 -6.63
CA GLY A 325 20.21 4.18 -7.34
C GLY A 325 20.06 3.51 -8.70
N VAL A 326 21.17 3.41 -9.41
CA VAL A 326 21.23 2.78 -10.75
C VAL A 326 21.04 1.28 -10.60
N ALA A 327 19.88 0.76 -11.04
CA ALA A 327 19.57 -0.68 -10.95
C ALA A 327 19.96 -1.46 -12.22
N TRP A 328 20.20 -0.76 -13.33
CA TRP A 328 20.54 -1.37 -14.62
C TRP A 328 22.04 -1.66 -14.79
N ASP A 329 22.86 -1.40 -13.75
CA ASP A 329 24.28 -1.76 -13.66
C ASP A 329 24.51 -3.24 -13.31
N ASN A 330 23.44 -4.01 -13.10
CA ASN A 330 23.54 -5.41 -12.75
C ASN A 330 24.24 -6.21 -13.88
N PRO A 331 25.26 -7.04 -13.59
CA PRO A 331 25.96 -7.85 -14.60
C PRO A 331 25.07 -8.80 -15.41
N ILE A 332 23.87 -9.12 -14.92
CA ILE A 332 22.88 -9.92 -15.67
C ILE A 332 22.31 -9.10 -16.86
N ASN A 333 22.36 -7.77 -16.81
CA ASN A 333 21.96 -6.89 -17.90
C ASN A 333 23.08 -6.75 -18.94
N TYR A 334 23.57 -7.86 -19.47
CA TYR A 334 24.53 -7.85 -20.57
C TYR A 334 23.83 -7.40 -21.86
N PHE A 335 24.32 -6.32 -22.48
CA PHE A 335 23.75 -5.78 -23.71
C PHE A 335 24.60 -6.19 -24.91
N SER A 336 24.03 -6.98 -25.81
CA SER A 336 24.68 -7.38 -27.06
C SER A 336 24.73 -6.27 -28.11
N SER A 337 23.98 -5.17 -27.92
CA SER A 337 23.95 -4.02 -28.81
C SER A 337 23.44 -2.75 -28.10
N GLY A 338 23.71 -1.58 -28.68
CA GLY A 338 23.15 -0.31 -28.21
C GLY A 338 21.62 -0.29 -28.21
N ASN A 339 20.97 -0.91 -29.20
CA ASN A 339 19.50 -1.02 -29.24
C ASN A 339 18.98 -1.81 -28.04
N LYS A 340 19.64 -2.92 -27.68
CA LYS A 340 19.23 -3.73 -26.54
C LYS A 340 19.38 -2.99 -25.21
N PHE A 341 20.44 -2.17 -25.08
CA PHE A 341 20.61 -1.26 -23.96
C PHE A 341 19.42 -0.31 -23.84
N TRP A 342 19.06 0.38 -24.92
CA TRP A 342 17.94 1.34 -24.91
C TRP A 342 16.59 0.68 -24.64
N GLU A 343 16.28 -0.44 -25.30
CA GLU A 343 15.04 -1.19 -25.07
C GLU A 343 14.88 -1.63 -23.62
N THR A 344 15.97 -2.12 -23.02
CA THR A 344 15.95 -2.60 -21.62
C THR A 344 15.81 -1.43 -20.64
N ASN A 345 16.42 -0.28 -20.97
CA ASN A 345 16.38 0.91 -20.12
C ASN A 345 15.18 1.83 -20.39
N LEU A 346 14.40 1.57 -21.44
CA LEU A 346 13.27 2.39 -21.85
C LEU A 346 12.29 2.61 -20.71
N ARG A 347 12.03 1.56 -19.91
CA ARG A 347 11.14 1.66 -18.75
C ARG A 347 11.62 2.70 -17.73
N PHE A 348 12.92 2.78 -17.45
CA PHE A 348 13.47 3.77 -16.53
C PHE A 348 13.34 5.18 -17.12
N ILE A 349 13.61 5.35 -18.40
CA ILE A 349 13.51 6.64 -19.09
C ILE A 349 12.07 7.14 -19.13
N GLU A 350 11.13 6.31 -19.59
CA GLU A 350 9.71 6.67 -19.67
C GLU A 350 9.11 6.91 -18.29
N SER A 351 9.50 6.12 -17.28
CA SER A 351 9.06 6.38 -15.90
C SER A 351 9.53 7.74 -15.38
N ALA A 352 10.79 8.12 -15.67
CA ALA A 352 11.33 9.40 -15.24
C ALA A 352 10.62 10.58 -15.93
N LYS A 353 10.25 10.45 -17.21
CA LYS A 353 9.46 11.45 -17.94
C LYS A 353 8.06 11.64 -17.37
N LEU A 354 7.45 10.58 -16.85
CA LEU A 354 6.12 10.63 -16.25
C LEU A 354 6.14 11.30 -14.87
N CYS A 355 7.28 11.34 -14.17
CA CYS A 355 7.34 11.89 -12.82
C CYS A 355 7.28 13.43 -12.83
N ASP A 356 6.39 14.04 -12.02
CA ASP A 356 6.36 15.52 -11.89
C ASP A 356 7.65 16.04 -11.22
N GLN A 357 8.19 15.25 -10.30
CA GLN A 357 9.53 15.42 -9.73
C GLN A 357 10.16 14.05 -9.49
N LEU A 358 11.45 13.91 -9.79
CA LEU A 358 12.24 12.74 -9.43
C LEU A 358 13.18 13.10 -8.27
N VAL A 359 13.17 12.31 -7.20
CA VAL A 359 14.18 12.34 -6.15
C VAL A 359 15.18 11.23 -6.43
N SER A 360 16.47 11.54 -6.45
CA SER A 360 17.51 10.52 -6.44
C SER A 360 18.26 10.52 -5.12
N VAL A 361 18.51 9.32 -4.59
CA VAL A 361 19.36 9.14 -3.40
C VAL A 361 20.85 9.20 -3.71
N ASP A 362 21.26 9.37 -4.97
CA ASP A 362 22.66 9.51 -5.36
C ASP A 362 22.84 10.49 -6.52
N THR A 363 24.08 10.89 -6.77
CA THR A 363 24.44 11.72 -7.92
C THR A 363 24.47 10.92 -9.22
N ASN A 364 24.72 9.61 -9.17
CA ASN A 364 24.89 8.76 -10.35
C ASN A 364 23.63 8.67 -11.21
N THR A 365 22.46 8.48 -10.61
CA THR A 365 21.18 8.48 -11.34
C THR A 365 20.97 9.85 -12.00
N ALA A 366 21.24 10.93 -11.27
CA ALA A 366 21.06 12.29 -11.77
C ALA A 366 21.99 12.57 -12.96
N ASN A 367 23.27 12.23 -12.83
CA ASN A 367 24.27 12.38 -13.88
C ASN A 367 23.96 11.51 -15.10
N TRP A 368 23.47 10.28 -14.90
CA TRP A 368 23.02 9.45 -16.02
C TRP A 368 21.91 10.15 -16.80
N PHE A 369 20.84 10.62 -16.13
CA PHE A 369 19.77 11.33 -16.83
C PHE A 369 20.21 12.66 -17.47
N GLN A 370 21.23 13.35 -16.93
CA GLN A 370 21.84 14.52 -17.60
C GLN A 370 22.36 14.17 -18.99
N THR A 371 22.93 12.97 -19.17
CA THR A 371 23.43 12.54 -20.49
C THR A 371 22.34 12.04 -21.43
N ILE A 372 21.11 11.80 -20.94
CA ILE A 372 20.00 11.28 -21.74
C ILE A 372 19.05 12.40 -22.18
N ASN A 373 18.62 13.26 -21.25
CA ASN A 373 17.62 14.28 -21.51
C ASN A 373 17.67 15.41 -20.49
N TYR A 374 17.86 16.63 -20.96
CA TYR A 374 17.94 17.84 -20.14
C TYR A 374 16.67 18.10 -19.31
N GLU A 375 15.47 17.91 -19.88
CA GLU A 375 14.21 18.16 -19.17
C GLU A 375 13.98 17.17 -18.04
N ILE A 376 14.28 15.88 -18.26
CA ILE A 376 14.24 14.88 -17.19
C ILE A 376 15.20 15.31 -16.07
N SER A 377 16.43 15.66 -16.43
CA SER A 377 17.46 16.03 -15.47
C SER A 377 17.11 17.26 -14.63
N ARG A 378 16.53 18.30 -15.24
CA ARG A 378 16.09 19.52 -14.56
C ARG A 378 15.05 19.22 -13.46
N ASN A 379 14.30 18.14 -13.62
CA ASN A 379 13.30 17.64 -12.67
C ASN A 379 13.87 16.64 -11.66
N ILE A 380 15.19 16.48 -11.53
CA ILE A 380 15.81 15.64 -10.51
C ILE A 380 16.26 16.48 -9.31
N LYS A 381 15.92 16.04 -8.09
CA LYS A 381 16.48 16.51 -6.83
C LYS A 381 17.32 15.42 -6.20
N VAL A 382 18.59 15.69 -5.94
CA VAL A 382 19.47 14.76 -5.21
C VAL A 382 19.24 14.94 -3.71
N ILE A 383 18.57 13.96 -3.10
CA ILE A 383 18.34 13.87 -1.66
C ILE A 383 18.91 12.52 -1.21
N PRO A 384 20.19 12.47 -0.81
CA PRO A 384 20.83 11.22 -0.42
C PRO A 384 20.15 10.61 0.82
N ASN A 385 20.37 9.32 1.03
CA ASN A 385 20.04 8.66 2.28
C ASN A 385 20.78 9.32 3.45
N TYR A 386 20.36 8.97 4.66
CA TYR A 386 20.72 9.68 5.88
C TYR A 386 21.20 8.75 6.98
N VAL A 387 21.76 9.33 8.03
CA VAL A 387 22.03 8.65 9.30
C VAL A 387 21.46 9.45 10.47
N ASP A 388 20.86 8.73 11.42
CA ASP A 388 20.42 9.32 12.68
C ASP A 388 21.61 9.42 13.64
N LEU A 389 22.18 10.63 13.73
CA LEU A 389 23.34 10.93 14.58
C LEU A 389 23.03 10.87 16.08
N LYS A 390 21.76 10.71 16.49
CA LYS A 390 21.41 10.44 17.89
C LYS A 390 21.53 8.96 18.22
N GLN A 391 21.31 8.09 17.23
CA GLN A 391 21.41 6.64 17.38
C GLN A 391 22.82 6.12 17.06
N PHE A 392 23.44 6.63 16.00
CA PHE A 392 24.74 6.21 15.52
C PHE A 392 25.77 7.28 15.87
N THR A 393 26.52 7.00 16.92
CA THR A 393 27.61 7.86 17.42
C THR A 393 28.84 7.01 17.69
N PRO A 394 30.05 7.58 17.60
CA PRO A 394 31.24 6.84 17.94
C PRO A 394 31.26 6.46 19.43
N ARG A 395 31.87 5.31 19.75
CA ARG A 395 32.17 4.96 21.14
C ARG A 395 33.25 5.88 21.71
N LYS A 396 33.35 5.95 23.05
CA LYS A 396 34.50 6.59 23.70
C LYS A 396 35.80 5.93 23.21
N ASN A 397 36.83 6.74 22.94
CA ASN A 397 38.14 6.29 22.48
C ASN A 397 38.12 5.50 21.14
N TYR A 398 37.12 5.72 20.28
CA TYR A 398 37.06 5.08 18.96
C TYR A 398 38.30 5.39 18.09
N ASP A 399 38.97 6.50 18.35
CA ASP A 399 40.14 6.99 17.63
C ASP A 399 41.47 6.57 18.26
N LYS A 400 41.45 5.68 19.26
CA LYS A 400 42.66 5.10 19.86
C LYS A 400 43.07 3.80 19.16
N LYS A 401 44.35 3.47 19.25
CA LYS A 401 44.91 2.19 18.80
C LYS A 401 44.26 1.05 19.60
N SER A 402 43.72 0.07 18.89
CA SER A 402 43.20 -1.17 19.48
C SER A 402 44.20 -2.30 19.24
N GLU A 403 44.45 -3.14 20.24
CA GLU A 403 45.30 -4.33 20.09
C GLU A 403 44.65 -5.35 19.16
N LYS A 404 43.32 -5.45 19.25
CA LYS A 404 42.47 -6.32 18.44
C LYS A 404 41.68 -5.50 17.43
N ILE A 405 41.67 -5.92 16.17
CA ILE A 405 40.95 -5.24 15.09
C ILE A 405 39.71 -6.06 14.72
N VAL A 406 38.54 -5.43 14.81
CA VAL A 406 37.28 -6.07 14.41
C VAL A 406 36.81 -5.49 13.08
N ILE A 407 36.66 -6.35 12.08
CA ILE A 407 36.17 -6.03 10.74
C ILE A 407 34.71 -6.45 10.63
N ILE A 408 33.80 -5.50 10.38
CA ILE A 408 32.36 -5.76 10.27
C ILE A 408 31.89 -5.82 8.81
N TYR A 409 31.05 -6.80 8.49
CA TYR A 409 30.23 -6.88 7.27
C TYR A 409 28.74 -6.73 7.67
N PRO A 410 28.17 -5.52 7.63
CA PRO A 410 26.88 -5.21 8.24
C PRO A 410 25.71 -5.30 7.23
N ARG A 411 25.67 -6.37 6.42
CA ARG A 411 24.78 -6.42 5.24
C ARG A 411 24.10 -7.78 5.11
N ARG A 412 23.06 -7.83 4.26
CA ARG A 412 22.49 -9.11 3.82
C ARG A 412 23.58 -9.96 3.18
N LEU A 413 23.65 -11.24 3.56
CA LEU A 413 24.67 -12.17 3.10
C LEU A 413 24.24 -12.75 1.75
N TYR A 414 24.47 -12.00 0.66
CA TYR A 414 24.16 -12.43 -0.70
C TYR A 414 25.04 -11.72 -1.74
N LYS A 415 25.11 -12.28 -2.94
CA LYS A 415 26.07 -11.90 -3.99
C LYS A 415 26.13 -10.39 -4.32
N PRO A 416 25.01 -9.68 -4.64
CA PRO A 416 25.00 -8.24 -4.89
C PRO A 416 25.68 -7.35 -3.84
N ARG A 417 25.76 -7.78 -2.57
CA ARG A 417 26.41 -6.98 -1.51
C ARG A 417 27.88 -7.37 -1.28
N GLY A 418 28.46 -8.16 -2.20
CA GLY A 418 29.86 -8.57 -2.16
C GLY A 418 30.20 -9.61 -1.11
N PHE A 419 29.20 -10.36 -0.62
CA PHE A 419 29.43 -11.37 0.41
C PHE A 419 30.51 -12.40 0.01
N TYR A 420 30.49 -12.87 -1.24
CA TYR A 420 31.48 -13.81 -1.76
C TYR A 420 32.88 -13.20 -1.90
N LEU A 421 33.00 -11.90 -2.21
CA LEU A 421 34.30 -11.22 -2.27
C LEU A 421 35.01 -11.29 -0.91
N VAL A 422 34.25 -11.15 0.18
CA VAL A 422 34.81 -11.27 1.55
C VAL A 422 35.21 -12.72 1.82
N LEU A 423 34.34 -13.69 1.51
CA LEU A 423 34.60 -15.11 1.79
C LEU A 423 35.87 -15.64 1.12
N GLU A 424 36.19 -15.15 -0.08
CA GLU A 424 37.36 -15.55 -0.86
C GLU A 424 38.68 -15.14 -0.20
N ILE A 425 38.71 -14.02 0.51
CA ILE A 425 39.94 -13.47 1.11
C ILE A 425 40.10 -13.78 2.60
N LEU A 426 39.04 -14.28 3.26
CA LEU A 426 39.00 -14.49 4.72
C LEU A 426 40.18 -15.30 5.25
N ASP A 427 40.47 -16.45 4.62
CA ASP A 427 41.47 -17.38 5.15
C ASP A 427 42.85 -16.75 5.16
N ASP A 428 43.19 -16.04 4.10
CA ASP A 428 44.50 -15.44 3.93
C ASP A 428 44.72 -14.28 4.92
N ILE A 429 43.72 -13.42 5.14
CA ILE A 429 43.81 -12.40 6.18
C ILE A 429 43.94 -13.03 7.58
N LEU A 430 43.16 -14.07 7.87
CA LEU A 430 43.17 -14.69 9.20
C LEU A 430 44.45 -15.48 9.48
N VAL A 431 45.10 -16.07 8.47
CA VAL A 431 46.43 -16.70 8.59
C VAL A 431 47.48 -15.65 8.98
N ASN A 432 47.51 -14.51 8.30
CA ASN A 432 48.61 -13.55 8.41
C ASN A 432 48.45 -12.55 9.58
N TYR A 433 47.22 -12.28 10.04
CA TYR A 433 46.97 -11.28 11.08
C TYR A 433 46.21 -11.89 12.25
N SER A 434 46.92 -12.39 13.27
CA SER A 434 46.34 -13.12 14.42
C SER A 434 45.40 -12.29 15.30
N ASN A 435 45.52 -10.96 15.27
CA ASN A 435 44.74 -10.02 16.08
C ASN A 435 43.43 -9.55 15.41
N VAL A 436 43.05 -10.12 14.27
CA VAL A 436 41.86 -9.73 13.49
C VAL A 436 40.67 -10.66 13.75
N GLU A 437 39.47 -10.10 13.84
CA GLU A 437 38.19 -10.84 13.80
C GLU A 437 37.25 -10.29 12.73
N PHE A 438 36.43 -11.17 12.14
CA PHE A 438 35.35 -10.80 11.21
C PHE A 438 33.98 -10.99 11.85
N HIS A 439 33.16 -9.94 11.81
CA HIS A 439 31.78 -9.94 12.29
C HIS A 439 30.83 -9.76 11.10
N PHE A 440 30.09 -10.81 10.75
CA PHE A 440 29.00 -10.77 9.77
C PHE A 440 27.69 -10.48 10.48
N VAL A 441 27.07 -9.33 10.18
CA VAL A 441 25.84 -8.87 10.84
C VAL A 441 24.73 -8.71 9.82
N GLY A 442 23.90 -9.74 9.68
CA GLY A 442 22.83 -9.77 8.68
C GLY A 442 22.29 -11.16 8.38
N LYS A 443 21.16 -11.20 7.65
CA LYS A 443 20.50 -12.43 7.18
C LYS A 443 20.94 -12.76 5.75
N GLY A 444 20.97 -14.04 5.40
CA GLY A 444 21.16 -14.55 4.04
C GLY A 444 20.35 -15.82 3.82
N LEU A 445 20.26 -16.28 2.58
CA LEU A 445 19.63 -17.57 2.28
C LEU A 445 20.52 -18.71 2.78
N ASN A 446 19.94 -19.88 3.06
CA ASN A 446 20.70 -21.06 3.48
C ASN A 446 21.81 -21.44 2.47
N SER A 447 21.58 -21.19 1.18
CA SER A 447 22.56 -21.38 0.12
C SER A 447 23.81 -20.50 0.28
N ASP A 448 23.66 -19.29 0.82
CA ASP A 448 24.76 -18.36 1.05
C ASP A 448 25.43 -18.64 2.40
N THR A 449 24.63 -18.78 3.46
CA THR A 449 25.12 -18.83 4.84
C THR A 449 25.91 -20.11 5.16
N LYS A 450 25.65 -21.23 4.47
CA LYS A 450 26.44 -22.45 4.61
C LYS A 450 27.94 -22.25 4.35
N HIS A 451 28.30 -21.33 3.46
CA HIS A 451 29.70 -21.05 3.15
C HIS A 451 30.40 -20.32 4.31
N LEU A 452 29.68 -19.42 4.99
CA LEU A 452 30.17 -18.75 6.18
C LEU A 452 30.30 -19.70 7.37
N LEU A 453 29.37 -20.65 7.53
CA LEU A 453 29.46 -21.68 8.58
C LEU A 453 30.73 -22.54 8.44
N LYS A 454 31.07 -22.97 7.22
CA LYS A 454 32.32 -23.69 6.95
C LYS A 454 33.56 -22.86 7.33
N LYS A 455 33.55 -21.55 7.05
CA LYS A 455 34.65 -20.66 7.46
C LYS A 455 34.73 -20.55 8.98
N ARG A 456 33.59 -20.48 9.67
CA ARG A 456 33.51 -20.45 11.13
C ARG A 456 34.00 -21.76 11.78
N GLU A 457 33.71 -22.91 11.20
CA GLU A 457 34.24 -24.21 11.66
C GLU A 457 35.78 -24.22 11.65
N LYS A 458 36.39 -23.63 10.61
CA LYS A 458 37.86 -23.53 10.47
C LYS A 458 38.49 -22.51 11.44
N TRP A 459 37.85 -21.36 11.66
CA TRP A 459 38.46 -20.22 12.36
C TRP A 459 37.89 -19.92 13.75
N GLY A 460 36.91 -20.70 14.21
CA GLY A 460 36.30 -20.58 15.53
C GLY A 460 35.77 -19.17 15.82
N ASP A 461 36.11 -18.64 16.99
CA ASP A 461 35.62 -17.36 17.50
C ASP A 461 36.11 -16.13 16.73
N ARG A 462 37.07 -16.30 15.81
CA ARG A 462 37.56 -15.23 14.93
C ARG A 462 36.56 -14.86 13.83
N ILE A 463 35.54 -15.68 13.60
CA ILE A 463 34.43 -15.39 12.70
C ILE A 463 33.11 -15.47 13.47
N LYS A 464 32.42 -14.33 13.60
CA LYS A 464 31.12 -14.25 14.24
C LYS A 464 30.04 -13.95 13.21
N TRP A 465 28.90 -14.62 13.34
CA TRP A 465 27.71 -14.35 12.55
C TRP A 465 26.49 -14.23 13.45
N TYR A 466 25.80 -13.10 13.36
CA TYR A 466 24.59 -12.85 14.11
C TYR A 466 23.67 -11.86 13.38
N THR A 467 22.46 -11.67 13.89
CA THR A 467 21.51 -10.68 13.39
C THR A 467 21.11 -9.75 14.51
N LEU A 468 20.90 -8.48 14.20
CA LEU A 468 20.42 -7.49 15.16
C LEU A 468 19.21 -6.76 14.60
N PRO A 469 18.25 -6.37 15.46
CA PRO A 469 17.22 -5.43 15.06
C PRO A 469 17.87 -4.06 14.76
N PRO A 470 17.28 -3.23 13.87
CA PRO A 470 17.85 -1.93 13.48
C PRO A 470 18.27 -1.04 14.66
N LYS A 471 17.48 -1.03 15.76
CA LYS A 471 17.78 -0.24 16.97
C LYS A 471 19.10 -0.64 17.67
N LYS A 472 19.56 -1.88 17.50
CA LYS A 472 20.80 -2.39 18.12
C LYS A 472 22.00 -2.35 17.18
N MET A 473 21.82 -1.99 15.91
CA MET A 473 22.92 -1.99 14.93
C MET A 473 24.08 -1.06 15.32
N ALA A 474 23.80 0.08 15.97
CA ALA A 474 24.83 0.99 16.45
C ALA A 474 25.87 0.29 17.34
N MET A 475 25.46 -0.67 18.18
CA MET A 475 26.36 -1.44 19.04
C MET A 475 27.35 -2.29 18.23
N ALA A 476 26.90 -2.89 17.12
CA ALA A 476 27.78 -3.70 16.28
C ALA A 476 28.86 -2.84 15.62
N TYR A 477 28.48 -1.66 15.10
CA TYR A 477 29.42 -0.70 14.54
C TYR A 477 30.40 -0.17 15.59
N GLN A 478 29.90 0.26 16.76
CA GLN A 478 30.73 0.75 17.86
C GLN A 478 31.75 -0.29 18.36
N ASN A 479 31.45 -1.58 18.24
CA ASN A 479 32.34 -2.69 18.60
C ASN A 479 33.25 -3.13 17.44
N SER A 480 33.38 -2.32 16.40
CA SER A 480 34.22 -2.61 15.22
C SER A 480 35.09 -1.42 14.84
N ASP A 481 36.13 -1.69 14.04
CA ASP A 481 37.13 -0.71 13.63
C ASP A 481 37.08 -0.43 12.14
N ILE A 482 36.87 -1.47 11.33
CA ILE A 482 36.78 -1.40 9.87
C ILE A 482 35.41 -1.94 9.44
N ALA A 483 34.71 -1.23 8.55
CA ALA A 483 33.48 -1.68 7.94
C ALA A 483 33.66 -1.95 6.45
N LEU A 484 33.23 -3.14 6.00
CA LEU A 484 33.28 -3.55 4.60
C LEU A 484 31.93 -3.32 3.93
N ILE A 485 31.91 -2.47 2.90
CA ILE A 485 30.75 -2.23 2.04
C ILE A 485 31.09 -2.60 0.58
N PRO A 486 31.37 -3.89 0.28
CA PRO A 486 31.91 -4.29 -1.02
C PRO A 486 30.79 -4.54 -2.06
N THR A 487 29.83 -3.63 -2.22
CA THR A 487 28.73 -3.80 -3.19
C THR A 487 29.25 -4.08 -4.59
N ILE A 488 28.64 -5.00 -5.33
CA ILE A 488 29.06 -5.26 -6.72
C ILE A 488 28.17 -4.57 -7.76
N ASN A 489 26.94 -4.19 -7.40
CA ASN A 489 25.98 -3.48 -8.25
C ASN A 489 24.81 -2.89 -7.43
N SER A 490 24.03 -2.01 -8.06
CA SER A 490 22.71 -1.56 -7.61
C SER A 490 22.69 -1.02 -6.18
N GLU A 491 23.41 0.10 -5.99
CA GLU A 491 23.57 0.79 -4.73
C GLU A 491 23.30 2.28 -4.89
N GLY A 492 22.42 2.82 -4.05
CA GLY A 492 22.30 4.26 -3.84
C GLY A 492 23.35 4.76 -2.86
N THR A 493 23.07 5.84 -2.13
CA THR A 493 23.85 6.13 -0.92
C THR A 493 23.51 5.11 0.17
N SER A 494 24.50 4.37 0.65
CA SER A 494 24.25 3.21 1.52
C SER A 494 24.01 3.61 2.99
N LEU A 495 22.83 3.28 3.54
CA LEU A 495 22.55 3.47 4.98
C LEU A 495 23.59 2.76 5.86
N SER A 496 23.96 1.53 5.53
CA SER A 496 24.96 0.77 6.30
C SER A 496 26.36 1.39 6.26
N CYS A 497 26.69 2.13 5.20
CA CYS A 497 27.95 2.86 5.09
C CYS A 497 27.89 4.11 5.97
N LEU A 498 26.82 4.90 5.86
CA LEU A 498 26.60 6.09 6.69
C LEU A 498 26.56 5.77 8.19
N GLU A 499 25.88 4.67 8.57
CA GLU A 499 25.83 4.17 9.95
C GLU A 499 27.23 3.80 10.47
N ALA A 500 28.06 3.12 9.65
CA ALA A 500 29.45 2.81 10.01
C ALA A 500 30.30 4.07 10.17
N MET A 501 30.19 5.01 9.23
CA MET A 501 30.92 6.27 9.26
C MET A 501 30.58 7.08 10.51
N ALA A 502 29.28 7.18 10.84
CA ALA A 502 28.80 7.89 12.03
C ALA A 502 29.25 7.25 13.35
N CYS A 503 29.44 5.93 13.38
CA CYS A 503 30.00 5.20 14.53
C CYS A 503 31.53 5.21 14.58
N GLY A 504 32.20 5.88 13.64
CA GLY A 504 33.65 6.04 13.64
C GLY A 504 34.41 4.79 13.21
N ASN A 505 33.85 4.02 12.27
CA ASN A 505 34.57 2.97 11.56
C ASN A 505 35.35 3.57 10.37
N ALA A 506 36.52 3.03 10.06
CA ALA A 506 37.12 3.23 8.74
C ALA A 506 36.36 2.36 7.73
N VAL A 507 36.08 2.90 6.55
CA VAL A 507 35.26 2.20 5.56
C VAL A 507 36.10 1.79 4.36
N ILE A 508 35.95 0.54 3.95
CA ILE A 508 36.40 0.04 2.64
C ILE A 508 35.14 -0.25 1.84
N ALA A 509 34.91 0.54 0.79
CA ALA A 509 33.74 0.44 -0.08
C ALA A 509 34.18 0.26 -1.52
N THR A 510 33.34 -0.38 -2.32
CA THR A 510 33.56 -0.47 -3.76
C THR A 510 33.12 0.79 -4.47
N ARG A 511 33.72 1.06 -5.64
CA ARG A 511 33.34 2.14 -6.55
C ARG A 511 32.05 1.82 -7.31
N VAL A 512 30.96 1.61 -6.58
CA VAL A 512 29.65 1.23 -7.12
C VAL A 512 28.57 2.17 -6.61
N GLY A 513 27.84 2.74 -7.57
CA GLY A 513 26.66 3.56 -7.28
C GLY A 513 26.96 4.66 -6.26
N GLY A 514 25.98 5.00 -5.43
CA GLY A 514 26.11 6.12 -4.48
C GLY A 514 27.15 5.93 -3.36
N LEU A 515 27.95 4.86 -3.34
CA LEU A 515 29.11 4.76 -2.45
C LEU A 515 30.17 5.82 -2.76
N THR A 516 30.29 6.22 -4.03
CA THR A 516 31.22 7.29 -4.47
C THR A 516 30.82 8.68 -4.00
N ASP A 517 29.56 8.86 -3.57
CA ASP A 517 29.10 10.10 -2.96
C ASP A 517 29.46 10.17 -1.46
N LEU A 518 29.75 9.02 -0.84
CA LEU A 518 29.99 8.90 0.60
C LEU A 518 31.49 8.82 0.94
N ILE A 519 32.24 8.07 0.13
CA ILE A 519 33.66 7.82 0.35
C ILE A 519 34.48 8.66 -0.63
N ILE A 520 35.29 9.55 -0.08
CA ILE A 520 36.35 10.28 -0.77
C ILE A 520 37.62 9.44 -0.60
N ASP A 521 38.06 8.83 -1.69
CA ASP A 521 39.17 7.89 -1.69
C ASP A 521 40.43 8.50 -1.05
N GLN A 522 41.10 7.72 -0.20
CA GLN A 522 42.26 8.12 0.60
C GLN A 522 42.04 9.28 1.60
N TYR A 523 40.81 9.79 1.73
CA TYR A 523 40.48 10.84 2.69
C TYR A 523 39.75 10.28 3.91
N ASN A 524 38.53 9.75 3.73
CA ASN A 524 37.69 9.21 4.82
C ASN A 524 37.53 7.68 4.76
N GLY A 525 38.05 7.04 3.73
CA GLY A 525 37.96 5.60 3.50
C GLY A 525 38.69 5.20 2.21
N LEU A 526 38.55 3.93 1.81
CA LEU A 526 39.08 3.39 0.56
C LEU A 526 37.95 3.10 -0.42
N LEU A 527 38.10 3.58 -1.66
CA LEU A 527 37.25 3.19 -2.80
C LEU A 527 37.99 2.21 -3.71
N ILE A 528 37.56 0.96 -3.67
CA ILE A 528 38.21 -0.14 -4.40
C ILE A 528 37.37 -0.64 -5.58
N ASP A 529 38.00 -1.41 -6.47
CA ASP A 529 37.28 -2.22 -7.45
C ASP A 529 36.48 -3.34 -6.75
N PRO A 530 35.33 -3.77 -7.31
CA PRO A 530 34.54 -4.90 -6.81
C PRO A 530 35.19 -6.26 -7.11
N LYS A 531 36.44 -6.44 -6.65
CA LYS A 531 37.27 -7.63 -6.85
C LYS A 531 37.81 -8.11 -5.50
N PRO A 532 37.96 -9.43 -5.29
CA PRO A 532 38.48 -9.97 -4.03
C PRO A 532 39.89 -9.43 -3.72
N GLN A 533 40.77 -9.38 -4.72
CA GLN A 533 42.14 -8.93 -4.55
C GLN A 533 42.23 -7.47 -4.10
N ALA A 534 41.45 -6.56 -4.70
CA ALA A 534 41.41 -5.16 -4.30
C ALA A 534 40.86 -4.98 -2.86
N LEU A 535 39.90 -5.83 -2.46
CA LEU A 535 39.38 -5.85 -1.09
C LEU A 535 40.43 -6.30 -0.08
N LYS A 536 41.19 -7.35 -0.41
CA LYS A 536 42.31 -7.83 0.39
C LYS A 536 43.37 -6.75 0.58
N GLU A 537 43.79 -6.12 -0.52
CA GLU A 537 44.80 -5.04 -0.50
C GLU A 537 44.36 -3.86 0.37
N GLY A 538 43.09 -3.44 0.25
CA GLY A 538 42.56 -2.36 1.11
C GLY A 538 42.50 -2.74 2.59
N ILE A 539 42.20 -4.00 2.93
CA ILE A 539 42.25 -4.47 4.32
C ILE A 539 43.68 -4.44 4.84
N ILE A 540 44.64 -4.98 4.07
CA ILE A 540 46.06 -5.01 4.44
C ILE A 540 46.59 -3.59 4.68
N ASP A 541 46.31 -2.65 3.78
CA ASP A 541 46.71 -1.24 3.92
C ASP A 541 46.26 -0.62 5.25
N LEU A 542 45.00 -0.86 5.67
CA LEU A 542 44.51 -0.35 6.95
C LEU A 542 45.03 -1.13 8.17
N LEU A 543 45.37 -2.41 8.03
CA LEU A 543 45.97 -3.21 9.10
C LEU A 543 47.43 -2.81 9.35
N GLU A 544 48.18 -2.49 8.29
CA GLU A 544 49.59 -2.13 8.35
C GLU A 544 49.80 -0.63 8.65
N ASN A 545 48.86 0.23 8.27
CA ASN A 545 48.92 1.67 8.53
C ASN A 545 47.91 2.13 9.60
N LYS A 546 48.32 1.99 10.87
CA LYS A 546 47.47 2.33 12.04
C LYS A 546 47.09 3.82 12.12
N GLU A 547 47.96 4.72 11.65
CA GLU A 547 47.67 6.16 11.66
C GLU A 547 46.59 6.50 10.65
N LYS A 548 46.74 5.98 9.42
CA LYS A 548 45.72 6.08 8.37
C LYS A 548 44.37 5.52 8.82
N LEU A 549 44.36 4.37 9.50
CA LEU A 549 43.15 3.80 10.08
C LEU A 549 42.46 4.79 11.04
N ILE A 550 43.20 5.38 11.97
CA ILE A 550 42.66 6.35 12.94
C ILE A 550 42.14 7.61 12.24
N ASP A 551 42.88 8.13 11.26
CA ASP A 551 42.48 9.32 10.51
C ASP A 551 41.19 9.09 9.72
N PHE A 552 41.06 7.92 9.08
CA PHE A 552 39.84 7.55 8.36
C PHE A 552 38.64 7.44 9.30
N LYS A 553 38.82 6.86 10.49
CA LYS A 553 37.77 6.81 11.52
C LYS A 553 37.28 8.21 11.90
N LYS A 554 38.20 9.17 12.10
CA LYS A 554 37.85 10.57 12.45
C LYS A 554 37.12 11.28 11.31
N ARG A 555 37.67 11.23 10.09
CA ARG A 555 37.10 11.88 8.90
C ARG A 555 35.78 11.26 8.46
N SER A 556 35.58 9.95 8.68
CA SER A 556 34.29 9.28 8.47
C SER A 556 33.18 9.92 9.32
N VAL A 557 33.43 10.16 10.61
CA VAL A 557 32.46 10.83 11.49
C VAL A 557 32.16 12.25 11.01
N GLU A 558 33.19 12.97 10.55
CA GLU A 558 33.03 14.33 10.02
C GLU A 558 32.13 14.35 8.78
N VAL A 559 32.42 13.50 7.79
CA VAL A 559 31.64 13.42 6.54
C VAL A 559 30.20 12.95 6.82
N ALA A 560 30.00 12.00 7.73
CA ALA A 560 28.67 11.50 8.09
C ALA A 560 27.71 12.62 8.55
N LYS A 561 28.23 13.71 9.16
CA LYS A 561 27.41 14.86 9.60
C LYS A 561 26.69 15.56 8.44
N ALA A 562 27.28 15.56 7.25
CA ALA A 562 26.66 16.15 6.06
C ALA A 562 25.37 15.39 5.65
N PHE A 563 25.28 14.11 6.01
CA PHE A 563 24.17 13.21 5.71
C PHE A 563 23.26 12.96 6.93
N SER A 564 23.21 13.90 7.89
CA SER A 564 22.32 13.79 9.05
C SER A 564 20.84 13.68 8.67
N LYS A 565 20.07 12.95 9.47
CA LYS A 565 18.60 12.85 9.34
C LYS A 565 17.94 14.23 9.37
N GLU A 566 18.48 15.18 10.14
CA GLU A 566 18.02 16.57 10.17
C GLU A 566 18.17 17.28 8.81
N ASN A 567 19.29 17.08 8.11
CA ASN A 567 19.49 17.65 6.77
C ASN A 567 18.55 17.01 5.74
N TRP A 568 18.35 15.69 5.85
CA TRP A 568 17.41 14.96 5.00
C TRP A 568 15.97 15.45 5.20
N ILE A 569 15.53 15.63 6.45
CA ILE A 569 14.23 16.22 6.79
C ILE A 569 14.07 17.57 6.12
N LYS A 570 15.02 18.50 6.30
CA LYS A 570 14.94 19.86 5.72
C LYS A 570 14.80 19.84 4.19
N LYS A 571 15.53 18.94 3.51
CA LYS A 571 15.45 18.80 2.04
C LYS A 571 14.07 18.28 1.60
N TRP A 572 13.52 17.29 2.31
CA TRP A 572 12.18 16.78 2.03
C TRP A 572 11.08 17.77 2.37
N GLU A 573 11.17 18.51 3.48
CA GLU A 573 10.19 19.54 3.83
C GLU A 573 10.07 20.58 2.72
N LYS A 574 11.21 21.08 2.23
CA LYS A 574 11.24 22.02 1.11
C LYS A 574 10.57 21.46 -0.14
N LEU A 575 10.75 20.16 -0.41
CA LEU A 575 10.13 19.51 -1.57
C LEU A 575 8.63 19.29 -1.38
N ILE A 576 8.21 18.83 -0.20
CA ILE A 576 6.80 18.62 0.15
C ILE A 576 6.04 19.94 0.07
N ASP A 577 6.59 21.01 0.66
CA ASP A 577 5.97 22.34 0.67
C ASP A 577 5.87 22.93 -0.76
N HIS A 578 6.73 22.50 -1.69
CA HIS A 578 6.62 22.87 -3.10
C HIS A 578 5.42 22.22 -3.80
N HIS A 579 5.15 20.94 -3.53
CA HIS A 579 4.06 20.19 -4.16
C HIS A 579 2.71 20.40 -3.48
N LEU A 580 2.69 20.59 -2.17
CA LEU A 580 1.48 20.75 -1.37
C LEU A 580 1.08 22.24 -1.25
N LYS A 581 1.10 22.99 -2.36
CA LYS A 581 0.63 24.38 -2.36
C LYS A 581 -0.90 24.43 -2.34
N GLY A 582 -1.47 24.65 -1.15
CA GLY A 582 -2.93 24.78 -0.96
C GLY A 582 -3.35 24.56 0.49
N GLY A 583 -4.55 25.01 0.86
CA GLY A 583 -5.15 24.64 2.13
C GLY A 583 -5.72 23.22 2.05
N PHE A 584 -5.26 22.30 2.90
CA PHE A 584 -5.80 20.94 3.00
C PHE A 584 -6.57 20.77 4.31
N SER A 585 -7.54 19.86 4.29
CA SER A 585 -8.30 19.54 5.50
C SER A 585 -7.41 18.74 6.46
N LYS A 586 -7.41 19.10 7.74
CA LYS A 586 -6.76 18.28 8.77
C LYS A 586 -7.57 16.99 8.94
N LYS A 587 -7.09 15.90 8.36
CA LYS A 587 -7.69 14.57 8.52
C LYS A 587 -7.07 13.88 9.73
N GLN A 588 -7.91 13.37 10.62
CA GLN A 588 -7.47 12.44 11.66
C GLN A 588 -7.49 11.02 11.10
N LYS A 589 -6.44 10.25 11.41
CA LYS A 589 -6.40 8.84 11.04
C LYS A 589 -7.48 8.08 11.80
N GLY A 590 -8.16 7.17 11.12
CA GLY A 590 -9.13 6.28 11.77
C GLY A 590 -8.44 5.39 12.80
N ARG A 591 -9.13 5.07 13.89
CA ARG A 591 -8.58 4.23 14.96
C ARG A 591 -8.31 2.81 14.47
N LEU A 592 -7.32 2.15 15.06
CA LEU A 592 -7.16 0.71 15.01
C LEU A 592 -7.98 0.11 16.16
N VAL A 593 -9.05 -0.62 15.81
CA VAL A 593 -9.93 -1.28 16.77
C VAL A 593 -9.76 -2.78 16.65
N GLU A 594 -9.41 -3.44 17.76
CA GLU A 594 -9.36 -4.90 17.84
C GLU A 594 -10.65 -5.42 18.47
N VAL A 595 -11.23 -6.46 17.88
CA VAL A 595 -12.46 -7.12 18.35
C VAL A 595 -12.17 -8.60 18.53
N TYR A 596 -12.14 -9.03 19.79
CA TYR A 596 -11.91 -10.41 20.19
C TYR A 596 -13.23 -11.11 20.51
N LEU A 597 -13.47 -12.24 19.84
CA LEU A 597 -14.67 -13.05 20.02
C LEU A 597 -14.29 -14.49 20.37
N GLU A 598 -15.00 -15.09 21.34
CA GLU A 598 -14.85 -16.52 21.61
C GLU A 598 -15.35 -17.35 20.42
N LYS A 599 -16.51 -16.96 19.89
CA LYS A 599 -17.15 -17.55 18.72
C LYS A 599 -18.07 -16.51 18.08
N LEU A 600 -18.52 -16.76 16.86
CA LEU A 600 -19.59 -15.94 16.29
C LEU A 600 -20.89 -16.19 17.06
N PRO A 601 -21.57 -15.13 17.56
CA PRO A 601 -22.82 -15.30 18.28
C PRO A 601 -23.92 -15.86 17.35
N PRO A 602 -24.87 -16.66 17.85
CA PRO A 602 -25.95 -17.23 17.03
C PRO A 602 -26.79 -16.17 16.28
N ASN A 603 -26.91 -14.98 16.86
CA ASN A 603 -27.49 -13.80 16.20
C ASN A 603 -26.43 -12.70 16.11
N ILE A 604 -25.95 -12.48 14.88
CA ILE A 604 -24.88 -11.51 14.61
C ILE A 604 -25.38 -10.08 14.35
N LEU A 605 -26.70 -9.82 14.35
CA LEU A 605 -27.24 -8.49 14.06
C LEU A 605 -26.64 -7.37 14.92
N GLY A 606 -26.49 -7.62 16.23
CA GLY A 606 -25.90 -6.64 17.14
C GLY A 606 -24.42 -6.40 16.89
N LEU A 607 -23.68 -7.48 16.62
CA LEU A 607 -22.26 -7.40 16.26
C LEU A 607 -22.09 -6.65 14.93
N GLY A 608 -22.89 -6.96 13.91
CA GLY A 608 -22.86 -6.26 12.62
C GLY A 608 -23.18 -4.77 12.74
N LYS A 609 -24.16 -4.39 13.59
CA LYS A 609 -24.42 -2.97 13.89
C LYS A 609 -23.22 -2.28 14.56
N LEU A 610 -22.53 -2.96 15.48
CA LEU A 610 -21.33 -2.44 16.13
C LEU A 610 -20.22 -2.23 15.11
N ILE A 611 -19.89 -3.26 14.32
CA ILE A 611 -18.85 -3.21 13.28
C ILE A 611 -19.16 -2.12 12.26
N ASN A 612 -20.39 -2.02 11.77
CA ASN A 612 -20.80 -0.97 10.84
C ASN A 612 -20.69 0.44 11.46
N THR A 613 -21.00 0.59 12.74
CA THR A 613 -20.84 1.87 13.46
C THR A 613 -19.37 2.30 13.48
N LEU A 614 -18.45 1.37 13.75
CA LEU A 614 -17.00 1.62 13.74
C LEU A 614 -16.50 1.93 12.32
N LEU A 615 -16.87 1.12 11.32
CA LEU A 615 -16.50 1.34 9.92
C LEU A 615 -17.02 2.69 9.40
N SER A 616 -18.23 3.11 9.77
CA SER A 616 -18.79 4.40 9.36
C SER A 616 -18.02 5.61 9.92
N ARG A 617 -17.12 5.41 10.90
CA ARG A 617 -16.27 6.47 11.48
C ARG A 617 -14.89 6.57 10.85
N GLY A 618 -14.55 5.67 9.93
CA GLY A 618 -13.19 5.59 9.39
C GLY A 618 -12.28 4.61 10.11
N ASP A 619 -12.73 3.93 11.17
CA ASP A 619 -11.91 2.98 11.93
C ASP A 619 -11.46 1.79 11.04
N LEU A 620 -10.25 1.31 11.29
CA LEU A 620 -9.69 0.04 10.82
C LEU A 620 -9.95 -1.02 11.89
N ILE A 621 -10.59 -2.13 11.51
CA ILE A 621 -11.08 -3.12 12.46
C ILE A 621 -10.40 -4.45 12.21
N TYR A 622 -9.77 -4.99 13.25
CA TYR A 622 -9.23 -6.34 13.29
C TYR A 622 -10.18 -7.21 14.10
N ILE A 623 -10.64 -8.31 13.52
CA ILE A 623 -11.56 -9.26 14.15
C ILE A 623 -10.79 -10.56 14.36
N TYR A 624 -10.75 -11.00 15.61
CA TYR A 624 -10.16 -12.25 16.05
C TYR A 624 -11.27 -13.15 16.59
N VAL A 625 -11.39 -14.36 16.07
CA VAL A 625 -12.37 -15.34 16.54
C VAL A 625 -11.64 -16.64 16.89
N LYS A 626 -11.81 -17.13 18.11
CA LYS A 626 -11.12 -18.35 18.58
C LYS A 626 -11.56 -19.55 17.74
N ASN A 627 -10.59 -20.36 17.29
CA ASN A 627 -10.82 -21.59 16.51
C ASN A 627 -11.72 -21.41 15.26
N PHE A 628 -11.69 -20.22 14.66
CA PHE A 628 -12.48 -19.91 13.47
C PHE A 628 -11.66 -20.14 12.21
N GLU A 629 -12.17 -20.95 11.29
CA GLU A 629 -11.49 -21.20 10.01
C GLU A 629 -11.53 -19.92 9.16
N LEU A 630 -10.38 -19.24 9.07
CA LEU A 630 -10.27 -18.01 8.30
C LEU A 630 -10.24 -18.31 6.81
N SER A 631 -11.28 -17.86 6.11
CA SER A 631 -11.20 -17.71 4.66
C SER A 631 -10.58 -16.36 4.30
N LYS A 632 -9.57 -16.38 3.42
CA LYS A 632 -8.91 -15.16 2.89
C LYS A 632 -9.90 -14.17 2.29
N ASN A 633 -11.06 -14.63 1.86
CA ASN A 633 -12.09 -13.78 1.26
C ASN A 633 -12.81 -12.88 2.29
N LEU A 634 -12.70 -13.12 3.60
CA LEU A 634 -13.44 -12.38 4.63
C LEU A 634 -12.90 -10.96 4.86
N SER A 635 -11.61 -10.76 4.65
CA SER A 635 -10.95 -9.47 4.77
C SER A 635 -11.18 -8.62 3.51
N PHE A 636 -11.46 -7.34 3.72
CA PHE A 636 -11.53 -6.35 2.63
C PHE A 636 -11.42 -4.94 3.19
N GLY A 637 -10.52 -4.12 2.63
CA GLY A 637 -10.36 -2.73 3.07
C GLY A 637 -10.19 -2.61 4.58
N ARG A 638 -11.03 -1.84 5.25
CA ARG A 638 -10.92 -1.55 6.69
C ARG A 638 -11.44 -2.64 7.62
N ILE A 639 -11.93 -3.77 7.13
CA ILE A 639 -12.27 -4.93 7.97
C ILE A 639 -11.31 -6.07 7.67
N GLN A 640 -10.62 -6.55 8.70
CA GLN A 640 -9.59 -7.59 8.62
C GLN A 640 -9.92 -8.71 9.60
N TRP A 641 -10.01 -9.93 9.11
CA TRP A 641 -10.18 -11.13 9.91
C TRP A 641 -8.82 -11.80 10.05
N LEU A 642 -8.34 -11.93 11.29
CA LEU A 642 -6.96 -12.30 11.60
C LEU A 642 -6.90 -13.45 12.61
N ASP A 643 -5.82 -14.22 12.54
CA ASP A 643 -5.52 -15.23 13.54
C ASP A 643 -5.06 -14.58 14.84
N TRP A 644 -5.35 -15.23 15.96
CA TRP A 644 -4.96 -14.74 17.29
C TRP A 644 -3.45 -14.50 17.42
N ASN A 645 -2.65 -15.30 16.71
CA ASN A 645 -1.20 -15.26 16.76
C ASN A 645 -0.58 -14.33 15.70
N THR A 646 -1.40 -13.64 14.88
CA THR A 646 -0.87 -12.68 13.90
C THR A 646 -0.04 -11.61 14.59
N GLU A 647 1.18 -11.39 14.11
CA GLU A 647 2.10 -10.40 14.68
C GLU A 647 1.51 -8.99 14.63
N LYS A 648 1.70 -8.26 15.73
CA LYS A 648 1.18 -6.89 15.89
C LYS A 648 2.30 -5.87 15.73
N TYR A 649 2.12 -4.97 14.77
CA TYR A 649 3.09 -3.93 14.44
C TYR A 649 2.69 -2.53 14.93
N SER A 650 1.53 -2.44 15.60
CA SER A 650 0.97 -1.21 16.13
C SER A 650 0.19 -1.49 17.41
N ILE A 651 0.13 -0.49 18.29
CA ILE A 651 -0.72 -0.53 19.48
C ILE A 651 -2.13 -0.16 19.03
N PRO A 652 -3.16 -0.95 19.35
CA PRO A 652 -4.54 -0.59 19.02
C PRO A 652 -5.01 0.62 19.84
N ASP A 653 -5.85 1.44 19.23
CA ASP A 653 -6.47 2.61 19.88
C ASP A 653 -7.66 2.21 20.76
N PHE A 654 -8.26 1.05 20.50
CA PHE A 654 -9.43 0.56 21.24
C PHE A 654 -9.54 -0.97 21.15
N ILE A 655 -9.76 -1.64 22.28
CA ILE A 655 -9.93 -3.10 22.34
C ILE A 655 -11.35 -3.44 22.84
N ILE A 656 -12.06 -4.23 22.03
CA ILE A 656 -13.35 -4.82 22.36
C ILE A 656 -13.15 -6.33 22.55
N ALA A 657 -13.63 -6.89 23.64
CA ALA A 657 -13.51 -8.33 23.90
C ALA A 657 -14.83 -8.94 24.38
N ASP A 658 -15.11 -10.16 23.92
CA ASP A 658 -16.17 -11.00 24.49
C ASP A 658 -15.84 -11.36 25.95
N GLU A 659 -16.84 -11.24 26.83
CA GLU A 659 -16.74 -11.50 28.27
C GLU A 659 -16.09 -12.85 28.59
N MET A 660 -16.34 -13.88 27.78
CA MET A 660 -15.83 -15.23 28.00
C MET A 660 -14.30 -15.36 27.86
N ILE A 661 -13.68 -14.51 27.02
CA ILE A 661 -12.25 -14.56 26.70
C ILE A 661 -11.50 -13.30 27.12
N ALA A 662 -12.19 -12.31 27.70
CA ALA A 662 -11.60 -11.07 28.16
C ALA A 662 -10.38 -11.28 29.07
N LYS A 663 -10.40 -12.33 29.91
CA LYS A 663 -9.29 -12.66 30.81
C LYS A 663 -8.08 -13.29 30.11
N GLU A 664 -8.24 -13.80 28.89
CA GLU A 664 -7.17 -14.42 28.09
C GLU A 664 -6.32 -13.37 27.33
N ILE A 665 -6.77 -12.11 27.29
CA ILE A 665 -6.15 -11.04 26.51
C ILE A 665 -5.16 -10.28 27.40
N ASN A 666 -3.88 -10.35 27.05
CA ASN A 666 -2.78 -9.68 27.77
C ASN A 666 -2.71 -8.16 27.51
N SER A 667 -3.84 -7.50 27.28
CA SER A 667 -3.93 -6.07 26.96
C SER A 667 -5.13 -5.46 27.66
N LYS A 668 -5.06 -4.15 27.94
CA LYS A 668 -6.17 -3.43 28.56
C LYS A 668 -7.39 -3.45 27.62
N ILE A 669 -8.49 -4.02 28.09
CA ILE A 669 -9.76 -4.04 27.35
C ILE A 669 -10.51 -2.74 27.65
N ASP A 670 -10.97 -2.05 26.61
CA ASP A 670 -11.74 -0.82 26.73
C ASP A 670 -13.25 -1.09 26.81
N LEU A 671 -13.71 -2.17 26.17
CA LEU A 671 -15.11 -2.58 26.20
C LEU A 671 -15.26 -4.11 26.23
N THR A 672 -15.91 -4.62 27.27
CA THR A 672 -16.36 -6.00 27.31
C THR A 672 -17.79 -6.11 26.77
N ILE A 673 -18.04 -7.04 25.84
CA ILE A 673 -19.35 -7.28 25.24
C ILE A 673 -19.86 -8.69 25.57
N ASN A 674 -21.19 -8.84 25.62
CA ASN A 674 -21.88 -10.12 25.70
C ASN A 674 -23.20 -10.05 24.91
N SER A 675 -23.94 -11.17 24.85
CA SER A 675 -25.21 -11.26 24.12
C SER A 675 -26.25 -10.22 24.57
N THR A 676 -26.31 -9.93 25.87
CA THR A 676 -27.20 -8.93 26.45
C THR A 676 -26.82 -7.52 26.01
N TRP A 677 -25.53 -7.18 26.05
CA TRP A 677 -25.02 -5.89 25.60
C TRP A 677 -25.32 -5.68 24.11
N LEU A 678 -25.03 -6.68 23.26
CA LEU A 678 -25.29 -6.62 21.81
C LEU A 678 -26.79 -6.46 21.51
N LYS A 679 -27.67 -7.13 22.27
CA LYS A 679 -29.12 -6.96 22.14
C LYS A 679 -29.53 -5.54 22.50
N LYS A 680 -29.04 -4.96 23.60
CA LYS A 680 -29.36 -3.57 23.97
C LYS A 680 -28.81 -2.57 22.97
N PHE A 681 -27.56 -2.76 22.51
CA PHE A 681 -26.93 -1.94 21.47
C PHE A 681 -27.75 -1.95 20.18
N THR A 682 -28.30 -3.11 19.80
CA THR A 682 -29.15 -3.24 18.59
C THR A 682 -30.37 -2.32 18.64
N HIS A 683 -30.99 -2.12 19.80
CA HIS A 683 -32.21 -1.33 19.95
C HIS A 683 -31.93 0.16 20.14
N SER A 684 -30.81 0.53 20.79
CA SER A 684 -30.49 1.93 21.07
C SER A 684 -28.99 2.23 20.97
N PRO A 685 -28.37 2.16 19.77
CA PRO A 685 -26.92 2.33 19.59
C PRO A 685 -26.39 3.64 20.18
N GLN A 686 -27.16 4.73 20.06
CA GLN A 686 -26.76 6.06 20.49
C GLN A 686 -26.49 6.16 21.99
N LYS A 687 -27.18 5.35 22.82
CA LYS A 687 -26.95 5.31 24.27
C LYS A 687 -25.59 4.72 24.65
N TYR A 688 -25.00 3.93 23.75
CA TYR A 688 -23.73 3.23 23.97
C TYR A 688 -22.55 3.89 23.26
N TYR A 689 -22.79 4.95 22.47
CA TYR A 689 -21.74 5.73 21.82
C TYR A 689 -20.66 6.24 22.78
N PRO A 690 -20.97 6.73 24.00
CA PRO A 690 -19.96 7.10 24.97
C PRO A 690 -19.00 5.95 25.33
N GLN A 691 -19.50 4.72 25.44
CA GLN A 691 -18.68 3.54 25.72
C GLN A 691 -17.73 3.19 24.56
N LEU A 692 -18.04 3.62 23.34
CA LEU A 692 -17.19 3.46 22.15
C LEU A 692 -16.22 4.64 21.96
N GLY A 693 -16.14 5.56 22.92
CA GLY A 693 -15.36 6.81 22.81
C GLY A 693 -15.95 7.81 21.79
N ILE A 694 -17.24 7.68 21.46
CA ILE A 694 -17.91 8.56 20.50
C ILE A 694 -18.53 9.73 21.27
N LYS A 695 -18.01 10.94 21.04
CA LYS A 695 -18.62 12.18 21.57
C LYS A 695 -20.02 12.35 20.96
N THR A 696 -21.05 12.16 21.78
CA THR A 696 -22.42 12.57 21.42
C THR A 696 -22.47 14.08 21.46
N LYS A 697 -22.74 14.76 20.33
CA LYS A 697 -23.21 16.14 20.38
C LYS A 697 -24.52 16.10 21.16
N ILE A 698 -24.49 16.45 22.45
CA ILE A 698 -25.70 16.73 23.21
C ILE A 698 -26.22 18.04 22.62
N SER A 699 -27.19 17.95 21.71
CA SER A 699 -28.08 19.08 21.45
C SER A 699 -28.90 19.27 22.72
N ARG A 700 -28.45 20.17 23.60
CA ARG A 700 -29.35 20.95 24.44
C ARG A 700 -29.67 22.21 23.64
N SER A 701 -30.83 22.20 23.00
CA SER A 701 -31.68 23.38 22.87
C SER A 701 -33.00 22.99 23.50
#